data_AF-A0A816BL60-F1
#
_entry.id   AF-A0A816BL60-F1
#
_cell.length_a   1.000
_cell.length_b   1.000
_cell.length_c   1.000
_cell.angle_alpha   90.00
_cell.angle_beta   90.00
_cell.angle_gamma   90.00
#
_symmetry.space_group_name_H-M   'P 1'
#
loop_
_entity.id
_entity.type
_entity.pdbx_description
1 polymer ?
#
loop_
_entity_poly.entity_id
_entity_poly.type
_entity_poly.pdbx_seq_one_letter_code
_entity_poly.pdbx_strand_id
1 'polypeptide(L)'
;MPIEIRCYRDIIWQFINRPNPQPKNCMHEWLNVSSHGSKLESFYTGLSNHKVKLVSSTKSISQTHYSTPPSIAFTPTEGFLFENSLKIQISPTKPIDFEDEVRILTPQLDHPDYKQLQFTINTTQFVQNDVIAQLCSYSSRLKPSQIVEFGSFRSGHRLQWWNLLTILEMDSLSFAEESVAILIIHSILQYGPLISDSNILSDSWCPESHQQLLEDHFVDELISRLNRHLDDCALNWQNELVLVVITMITMRVLSICNTTRKNKAANLAIKCRKIAEKWINFITRSIQTISPSALDEVENLRLKMVTVGISCILTFSTNQQRINFLLSSNEDIVSLLKAATTVHDNIILTKNWANMSIFIRNIMRFSERVLVMIQPTVAKFLQKTFYQGLNEFTVIYWAVTKRKGSMNGQWTKRTENPYDGWYDCQYDSRVISIDFIRGTFLIDNMTIGFLPDKIIFHESFVRVFDAHIFEVQAADSPNTYITKHSYHGTGLVQYDFHFNDRNNHLIIKERYMQTNDIFQLIPHSFFENELPDMFVSNHSHWWNTKNQTIEFRPVHFKDINFLTNKSYILSMRTGYVTTTERVNTQILINQSSTFFQSLFNRYFIRLDDKPYIYMMRDNIDQTNCIIHIHLSRLGIAFQYDPRTNIIMSREYSDMCVDEHQLFGTLTSLTSGLLLSPLAVNNNHKMERYPYRKLIVPFGELRSEKTSDINQQAVIIQRSSSVSFLHQYFVFILNDRLKILQSTDSPTGWLYLALLHAMTSHPLPDQYTGMTGMERAFQLLNSAGCWSDQPFDSLSLNILSQIAAISPKVDYYPEHLTSMEKIDWNNNVSNEQLFEIGLISRITPTILIAFLQQNIAKFPLNNDQLTLLGGILVCWTLEQQLERALHYAIHDKLEDFTKEISNTPHSNWKPSEHVPWLILELEMNITIREIQINVARHMMQTGMATNKTKVKNLVLQMNMGEGKTSVILPMLAASLASSDSSLVRIVVLKSLFPTNYQSLRCKLGGLLNRRIFSFLCRRDMNFNEKQINHIFNRLKQGLHNCDVILTSPEDILSFDLLTIDKCRRNEFDVGRSMLTVQRWLKLFARDVLDESDEILHVKYQLVYTVGSQQNVDGGAERWNIIQTVLYLVKKHALSISKCVSEEVCYKSPPRKSAFPEFRLQSHQPFLLLCEIVANDWLNQKSYRHEDKKIILSFILATNSSIEQLDNKFSQHDIQQFLIIRGLL
;
A
#
# COMPACT_ATOMS: atom_id res chain seq x y z
N MET A 1 31.04 51.58 11.61
CA MET A 1 29.90 50.81 11.07
C MET A 1 28.66 51.23 11.86
N PRO A 2 27.56 51.63 11.19
CA PRO A 2 26.26 51.88 11.83
C PRO A 2 25.82 50.66 12.67
N ILE A 3 25.07 50.91 13.75
CA ILE A 3 24.71 49.88 14.73
C ILE A 3 23.84 48.79 14.09
N GLU A 4 23.04 49.18 13.10
CA GLU A 4 22.14 48.35 12.31
C GLU A 4 22.93 47.36 11.46
N ILE A 5 24.03 47.81 10.84
CA ILE A 5 24.90 46.95 10.01
C ILE A 5 25.72 46.01 10.91
N ARG A 6 26.09 46.46 12.11
CA ARG A 6 26.76 45.64 13.11
C ARG A 6 25.82 44.53 13.63
N CYS A 7 24.58 44.87 13.95
CA CYS A 7 23.56 43.89 14.35
C CYS A 7 23.22 42.92 13.22
N TYR A 8 23.12 43.37 11.97
CA TYR A 8 22.90 42.51 10.81
C TYR A 8 24.04 41.50 10.63
N ARG A 9 25.30 41.97 10.70
CA ARG A 9 26.50 41.13 10.69
C ARG A 9 26.49 40.10 11.83
N ASP A 10 26.18 40.54 13.04
CA ASP A 10 26.25 39.69 14.24
C ASP A 10 25.11 38.63 14.26
N ILE A 11 23.94 38.97 13.72
CA ILE A 11 22.80 38.05 13.54
C ILE A 11 23.09 37.01 12.45
N ILE A 12 23.66 37.43 11.31
CA ILE A 12 24.10 36.50 10.25
C ILE A 12 25.17 35.55 10.78
N TRP A 13 26.14 36.07 11.54
CA TRP A 13 27.18 35.27 12.17
C TRP A 13 26.63 34.26 13.19
N GLN A 14 25.56 34.58 13.92
CA GLN A 14 24.87 33.63 14.81
C GLN A 14 24.04 32.59 14.05
N PHE A 15 23.46 32.95 12.90
CA PHE A 15 22.68 32.01 12.06
C PHE A 15 23.55 30.94 11.41
N ILE A 16 24.75 31.32 10.96
CA ILE A 16 25.72 30.43 10.29
C ILE A 16 26.36 29.42 11.25
N ASN A 17 26.42 29.72 12.56
CA ASN A 17 27.08 28.89 13.56
C ASN A 17 26.15 27.92 14.34
N ARG A 18 24.94 27.60 13.84
CA ARG A 18 24.12 26.53 14.44
C ARG A 18 24.72 25.14 14.14
N PRO A 19 24.77 24.22 15.12
CA PRO A 19 25.33 22.88 14.91
C PRO A 19 24.29 21.96 14.26
N ASN A 20 24.60 21.40 13.08
CA ASN A 20 24.40 19.99 12.65
C ASN A 20 24.25 19.86 11.11
N PRO A 21 24.49 18.68 10.51
CA PRO A 21 25.58 17.71 10.66
C PRO A 21 26.51 17.75 9.41
N GLN A 22 27.72 17.21 9.55
CA GLN A 22 28.79 17.26 8.53
C GLN A 22 28.40 16.75 7.13
N PRO A 23 28.87 17.41 6.06
CA PRO A 23 29.39 16.73 4.90
C PRO A 23 30.90 16.52 5.09
N LYS A 24 31.30 15.27 5.24
CA LYS A 24 32.68 14.84 4.96
C LYS A 24 32.94 15.11 3.49
N ASN A 25 33.77 16.10 3.17
CA ASN A 25 34.60 16.09 1.97
C ASN A 25 35.75 17.09 2.17
N CYS A 26 36.97 16.58 2.06
CA CYS A 26 38.21 17.35 2.04
C CYS A 26 38.17 18.36 0.89
N MET A 27 38.51 19.64 1.12
CA MET A 27 39.17 20.47 0.11
C MET A 27 39.79 21.77 0.68
N HIS A 28 41.08 21.92 0.34
CA HIS A 28 41.90 23.14 0.21
C HIS A 28 42.39 23.90 1.47
N GLU A 29 43.67 23.65 1.80
CA GLU A 29 44.54 24.59 2.52
C GLU A 29 44.73 25.86 1.69
N TRP A 30 44.29 27.01 2.21
CA TRP A 30 44.58 28.31 1.60
C TRP A 30 45.98 28.75 2.02
N LEU A 31 46.82 29.03 1.02
CA LEU A 31 48.19 29.47 1.17
C LEU A 31 48.23 30.86 1.84
N ASN A 32 48.73 30.89 3.07
CA ASN A 32 49.24 32.10 3.68
C ASN A 32 50.40 32.60 2.79
N VAL A 33 50.28 33.78 2.17
CA VAL A 33 51.30 34.33 1.26
C VAL A 33 52.49 34.85 2.09
N SER A 34 53.20 33.95 2.78
CA SER A 34 54.28 34.28 3.70
C SER A 34 55.48 34.93 3.02
N SER A 35 55.73 34.62 1.74
CA SER A 35 56.87 35.17 0.96
C SER A 35 56.70 36.62 0.53
N HIS A 36 55.49 37.20 0.60
CA HIS A 36 55.21 38.59 0.21
C HIS A 36 54.49 39.42 1.29
N GLY A 37 54.21 38.86 2.46
CA GLY A 37 53.53 39.55 3.57
C GLY A 37 54.17 40.88 3.94
N SER A 38 55.51 40.95 4.00
CA SER A 38 56.25 42.18 4.32
C SER A 38 56.22 43.25 3.23
N LYS A 39 55.98 42.88 1.95
CA LYS A 39 55.88 43.83 0.83
C LYS A 39 54.45 44.34 0.62
N LEU A 40 53.44 43.57 1.06
CA LEU A 40 52.02 43.93 0.94
C LEU A 40 51.49 44.66 2.19
N GLU A 41 52.19 44.56 3.33
CA GLU A 41 51.84 45.25 4.58
C GLU A 41 51.72 46.77 4.42
N SER A 42 52.59 47.40 3.62
CA SER A 42 52.54 48.85 3.39
C SER A 42 51.31 49.33 2.61
N PHE A 43 50.61 48.42 1.92
CA PHE A 43 49.39 48.73 1.16
C PHE A 43 48.11 48.40 1.95
N TYR A 44 48.22 47.81 3.15
CA TYR A 44 47.11 47.51 4.04
C TYR A 44 46.99 48.58 5.13
N THR A 45 45.92 49.38 5.09
CA THR A 45 45.71 50.52 5.99
C THR A 45 44.91 50.18 7.27
N GLY A 46 44.67 48.90 7.56
CA GLY A 46 43.88 48.44 8.72
C GLY A 46 44.68 48.31 10.02
N LEU A 47 44.06 48.63 11.16
CA LEU A 47 44.64 48.44 12.50
C LEU A 47 44.96 46.96 12.77
N SER A 48 46.11 46.67 13.39
CA SER A 48 46.72 45.34 13.58
C SER A 48 45.91 44.30 14.40
N ASN A 49 44.75 44.67 14.94
CA ASN A 49 43.91 43.83 15.81
C ASN A 49 42.60 43.35 15.15
N HIS A 50 42.59 43.05 13.85
CA HIS A 50 41.40 42.56 13.14
C HIS A 50 41.50 41.10 12.68
N LYS A 51 40.36 40.39 12.76
CA LYS A 51 40.18 38.96 12.45
C LYS A 51 40.13 38.67 10.94
N VAL A 52 40.84 39.45 10.13
CA VAL A 52 40.77 39.43 8.66
C VAL A 52 42.19 39.56 8.09
N LYS A 53 42.53 38.77 7.07
CA LYS A 53 43.85 38.78 6.41
C LYS A 53 43.72 39.04 4.91
N LEU A 54 44.78 39.55 4.30
CA LEU A 54 44.94 39.55 2.84
C LEU A 54 45.31 38.13 2.39
N VAL A 55 44.50 37.56 1.53
CA VAL A 55 44.70 36.23 0.93
C VAL A 55 44.69 36.36 -0.58
N SER A 56 45.30 35.43 -1.30
CA SER A 56 45.22 35.40 -2.76
C SER A 56 44.67 34.07 -3.24
N SER A 57 43.74 34.10 -4.20
CA SER A 57 43.16 32.90 -4.81
C SER A 57 44.11 32.20 -5.81
N THR A 58 45.22 32.83 -6.14
CA THR A 58 46.26 32.33 -7.05
C THR A 58 47.61 32.30 -6.32
N LYS A 59 48.43 31.26 -6.53
CA LYS A 59 49.78 31.18 -5.96
C LYS A 59 50.68 32.23 -6.63
N SER A 60 51.60 32.85 -5.88
CA SER A 60 52.63 33.69 -6.52
C SER A 60 53.53 32.82 -7.40
N ILE A 61 54.04 33.40 -8.49
CA ILE A 61 54.94 32.70 -9.42
C ILE A 61 56.25 32.24 -8.75
N SER A 62 56.65 32.88 -7.65
CA SER A 62 57.76 32.45 -6.80
C SER A 62 57.53 31.11 -6.07
N GLN A 63 56.28 30.59 -6.08
CA GLN A 63 55.89 29.30 -5.50
C GLN A 63 55.37 28.31 -6.55
N THR A 64 55.47 28.61 -7.84
CA THR A 64 55.12 27.68 -8.93
C THR A 64 56.39 27.04 -9.52
N HIS A 65 56.22 26.06 -10.42
CA HIS A 65 57.33 25.40 -11.13
C HIS A 65 58.12 26.35 -12.07
N TYR A 66 57.65 27.58 -12.25
CA TYR A 66 58.36 28.66 -12.96
C TYR A 66 59.33 29.45 -12.08
N SER A 67 59.41 29.15 -10.77
CA SER A 67 60.33 29.83 -9.83
C SER A 67 61.81 29.58 -10.12
N THR A 68 62.14 28.51 -10.84
CA THR A 68 63.51 28.19 -11.29
C THR A 68 63.53 27.98 -12.81
N PRO A 69 64.10 28.91 -13.60
CA PRO A 69 64.20 28.73 -15.05
C PRO A 69 65.20 27.60 -15.39
N PRO A 70 64.96 26.80 -16.44
CA PRO A 70 65.70 25.57 -16.71
C PRO A 70 67.16 25.75 -17.16
N SER A 71 67.61 26.96 -17.56
CA SER A 71 69.02 27.29 -17.82
C SER A 71 69.19 28.78 -18.17
N ILE A 72 70.20 29.46 -17.60
CA ILE A 72 70.49 30.88 -17.88
C ILE A 72 70.93 31.11 -19.34
N ALA A 73 71.50 30.10 -20.00
CA ALA A 73 72.15 30.26 -21.30
C ALA A 73 71.18 30.29 -22.50
N PHE A 74 69.94 29.82 -22.36
CA PHE A 74 69.02 29.61 -23.49
C PHE A 74 67.61 30.20 -23.30
N THR A 75 67.34 30.86 -22.16
CA THR A 75 66.00 31.39 -21.89
C THR A 75 65.92 32.86 -22.31
N PRO A 76 64.95 33.29 -23.15
CA PRO A 76 64.78 34.71 -23.51
C PRO A 76 64.35 35.55 -22.29
N THR A 77 64.54 36.87 -22.35
CA THR A 77 64.22 37.81 -21.24
C THR A 77 62.77 37.74 -20.77
N GLU A 78 61.83 37.46 -21.68
CA GLU A 78 60.41 37.22 -21.39
C GLU A 78 60.18 35.95 -20.54
N GLY A 79 61.11 34.99 -20.56
CA GLY A 79 61.10 33.81 -19.70
C GLY A 79 61.70 34.04 -18.30
N PHE A 80 62.18 35.26 -18.01
CA PHE A 80 62.63 35.68 -16.68
C PHE A 80 61.71 36.72 -16.01
N LEU A 81 60.90 37.43 -16.79
CA LEU A 81 60.00 38.49 -16.33
C LEU A 81 58.55 38.05 -16.47
N PHE A 82 57.97 37.53 -15.39
CA PHE A 82 56.55 37.18 -15.32
C PHE A 82 55.79 38.17 -14.43
N GLU A 83 54.56 38.53 -14.84
CA GLU A 83 53.65 39.27 -13.96
C GLU A 83 53.31 38.43 -12.72
N ASN A 84 53.36 39.03 -11.54
CA ASN A 84 53.03 38.33 -10.30
C ASN A 84 51.52 38.07 -10.28
N SER A 85 51.13 36.83 -10.55
CA SER A 85 49.76 36.39 -10.80
C SER A 85 48.81 36.44 -9.59
N LEU A 86 49.19 37.13 -8.50
CA LEU A 86 48.41 37.24 -7.26
C LEU A 86 47.11 38.04 -7.48
N LYS A 87 45.96 37.39 -7.26
CA LYS A 87 44.65 38.05 -7.12
C LYS A 87 44.33 38.24 -5.65
N ILE A 88 44.56 39.44 -5.12
CA ILE A 88 44.45 39.72 -3.68
C ILE A 88 43.00 39.97 -3.27
N GLN A 89 42.55 39.33 -2.20
CA GLN A 89 41.22 39.47 -1.59
C GLN A 89 41.33 39.57 -0.06
N ILE A 90 40.29 40.10 0.59
CA ILE A 90 40.21 40.29 2.04
C ILE A 90 39.31 39.19 2.63
N SER A 91 39.81 38.34 3.53
CA SER A 91 39.06 37.18 4.07
C SER A 91 39.20 37.01 5.59
N PRO A 92 38.14 36.63 6.35
CA PRO A 92 38.22 36.37 7.79
C PRO A 92 39.11 35.16 8.14
N THR A 93 39.59 35.09 9.38
CA THR A 93 40.57 34.09 9.89
C THR A 93 40.15 32.61 9.80
N LYS A 94 38.90 32.32 9.39
CA LYS A 94 38.43 30.99 8.98
C LYS A 94 37.63 31.15 7.67
N PRO A 95 37.96 30.41 6.60
CA PRO A 95 37.29 30.58 5.32
C PRO A 95 35.91 29.90 5.35
N ILE A 96 34.92 30.60 4.81
CA ILE A 96 33.70 30.03 4.22
C ILE A 96 33.65 30.70 2.84
N ASP A 97 33.56 29.91 1.77
CA ASP A 97 33.45 30.47 0.42
C ASP A 97 32.08 31.18 0.29
N PHE A 98 32.11 32.43 -0.16
CA PHE A 98 30.90 33.27 -0.33
C PHE A 98 29.89 32.64 -1.32
N GLU A 99 30.34 31.76 -2.21
CA GLU A 99 29.49 31.02 -3.15
C GLU A 99 28.60 29.98 -2.45
N ASP A 100 29.05 29.41 -1.33
CA ASP A 100 28.25 28.47 -0.53
C ASP A 100 27.14 29.20 0.24
N GLU A 101 27.39 30.45 0.70
CA GLU A 101 26.35 31.28 1.34
C GLU A 101 25.24 31.67 0.37
N VAL A 102 25.55 31.97 -0.89
CA VAL A 102 24.53 32.28 -1.90
C VAL A 102 23.64 31.06 -2.14
N ARG A 103 24.20 29.84 -2.22
CA ARG A 103 23.40 28.61 -2.34
C ARG A 103 22.56 28.30 -1.10
N ILE A 104 23.06 28.59 0.10
CA ILE A 104 22.34 28.37 1.36
C ILE A 104 21.20 29.40 1.53
N LEU A 105 21.39 30.63 1.03
CA LEU A 105 20.44 31.73 1.16
C LEU A 105 19.47 31.85 -0.03
N THR A 106 19.75 31.20 -1.17
CA THR A 106 18.79 31.09 -2.29
C THR A 106 17.82 29.94 -2.07
N PRO A 107 16.51 30.15 -2.27
CA PRO A 107 15.52 29.09 -2.23
C PRO A 107 15.86 27.97 -3.24
N GLN A 108 15.71 26.72 -2.81
CA GLN A 108 15.94 25.55 -3.66
C GLN A 108 14.62 25.02 -4.23
N LEU A 109 14.62 24.63 -5.51
CA LEU A 109 13.52 23.97 -6.18
C LEU A 109 13.61 22.47 -5.95
N ASP A 110 12.86 21.98 -4.98
CA ASP A 110 12.82 20.57 -4.63
C ASP A 110 11.96 19.74 -5.60
N HIS A 111 11.04 20.40 -6.34
CA HIS A 111 10.15 19.72 -7.28
C HIS A 111 10.91 19.20 -8.50
N PRO A 112 10.79 17.91 -8.87
CA PRO A 112 11.60 17.29 -9.91
C PRO A 112 11.45 17.99 -11.28
N ASP A 113 10.27 18.50 -11.57
CA ASP A 113 9.97 19.14 -12.86
C ASP A 113 10.62 20.53 -13.00
N TYR A 114 10.82 21.24 -11.89
CA TYR A 114 11.41 22.60 -11.86
C TYR A 114 12.88 22.62 -11.45
N LYS A 115 13.41 21.52 -10.90
CA LYS A 115 14.79 21.42 -10.38
C LYS A 115 15.87 21.78 -11.42
N GLN A 116 15.63 21.46 -12.70
CA GLN A 116 16.55 21.81 -13.79
C GLN A 116 16.60 23.33 -14.08
N LEU A 117 15.59 24.08 -13.64
CA LEU A 117 15.47 25.53 -13.81
C LEU A 117 16.01 26.31 -12.60
N GLN A 118 16.74 25.68 -11.67
CA GLN A 118 17.30 26.34 -10.48
C GLN A 118 18.17 27.57 -10.81
N PHE A 119 18.80 27.60 -11.99
CA PHE A 119 19.61 28.74 -12.43
C PHE A 119 18.79 30.05 -12.49
N THR A 120 17.48 29.97 -12.74
CA THR A 120 16.59 31.13 -12.82
C THR A 120 16.42 31.81 -11.46
N ILE A 121 16.54 31.04 -10.37
CA ILE A 121 16.56 31.57 -8.99
C ILE A 121 17.94 32.09 -8.62
N ASN A 122 19.00 31.43 -9.08
CA ASN A 122 20.37 31.76 -8.66
C ASN A 122 20.88 33.10 -9.22
N THR A 123 20.46 33.48 -10.42
CA THR A 123 20.99 34.65 -11.13
C THR A 123 19.92 35.30 -12.00
N THR A 124 20.12 36.55 -12.37
CA THR A 124 19.30 37.29 -13.36
C THR A 124 20.09 37.58 -14.65
N GLN A 125 21.34 37.13 -14.73
CA GLN A 125 22.28 37.39 -15.82
C GLN A 125 22.18 36.31 -16.91
N PHE A 126 21.01 36.16 -17.50
CA PHE A 126 20.78 35.27 -18.64
C PHE A 126 19.70 35.86 -19.54
N VAL A 127 19.68 35.46 -20.81
CA VAL A 127 18.68 35.93 -21.77
C VAL A 127 17.64 34.86 -22.07
N GLN A 128 16.42 35.29 -22.43
CA GLN A 128 15.33 34.40 -22.79
C GLN A 128 15.70 33.40 -23.90
N ASN A 129 16.54 33.81 -24.86
CA ASN A 129 16.99 32.94 -25.94
C ASN A 129 17.76 31.70 -25.43
N ASP A 130 18.50 31.83 -24.33
CA ASP A 130 19.26 30.70 -23.74
C ASP A 130 18.31 29.64 -23.19
N VAL A 131 17.19 30.08 -22.59
CA VAL A 131 16.12 29.21 -22.08
C VAL A 131 15.47 28.45 -23.25
N ILE A 132 15.14 29.15 -24.33
CA ILE A 132 14.50 28.58 -25.52
C ILE A 132 15.44 27.57 -26.21
N ALA A 133 16.72 27.89 -26.34
CA ALA A 133 17.71 27.02 -26.98
C ALA A 133 17.88 25.67 -26.24
N GLN A 134 17.65 25.66 -24.93
CA GLN A 134 17.79 24.47 -24.09
C GLN A 134 16.48 23.68 -23.89
N LEU A 135 15.40 24.02 -24.61
CA LEU A 135 14.10 23.35 -24.47
C LEU A 135 14.16 21.82 -24.65
N CYS A 136 15.02 21.34 -25.55
CA CYS A 136 15.21 19.91 -25.80
C CYS A 136 15.88 19.15 -24.63
N SER A 137 16.60 19.86 -23.75
CA SER A 137 17.28 19.25 -22.59
C SER A 137 16.42 19.19 -21.32
N TYR A 138 15.27 19.87 -21.31
CA TYR A 138 14.38 19.90 -20.15
C TYR A 138 13.39 18.73 -20.15
N SER A 139 12.86 18.40 -18.96
CA SER A 139 11.94 17.27 -18.78
C SER A 139 10.69 17.37 -19.66
N SER A 140 10.21 16.24 -20.19
CA SER A 140 9.01 16.17 -21.05
C SER A 140 7.68 16.29 -20.29
N ARG A 141 7.70 16.63 -19.00
CA ARG A 141 6.52 16.65 -18.11
C ARG A 141 5.81 18.00 -18.09
N LEU A 142 6.56 19.10 -18.22
CA LEU A 142 6.00 20.45 -18.31
C LEU A 142 5.71 20.83 -19.76
N LYS A 143 4.71 21.68 -19.98
CA LYS A 143 4.45 22.23 -21.31
C LYS A 143 5.61 23.13 -21.73
N PRO A 144 6.06 23.12 -23.00
CA PRO A 144 7.13 24.01 -23.47
C PRO A 144 6.88 25.49 -23.17
N SER A 145 5.62 25.94 -23.26
CA SER A 145 5.24 27.32 -22.91
C SER A 145 5.52 27.65 -21.44
N GLN A 146 5.18 26.75 -20.52
CA GLN A 146 5.40 26.92 -19.09
C GLN A 146 6.90 26.96 -18.75
N ILE A 147 7.72 26.14 -19.43
CA ILE A 147 9.18 26.15 -19.25
C ILE A 147 9.77 27.47 -19.71
N VAL A 148 9.34 27.98 -20.87
CA VAL A 148 9.82 29.28 -21.38
C VAL A 148 9.43 30.41 -20.44
N GLU A 149 8.20 30.45 -19.95
CA GLU A 149 7.72 31.52 -19.07
C GLU A 149 8.37 31.48 -17.68
N PHE A 150 8.43 30.30 -17.05
CA PHE A 150 9.14 30.13 -15.77
C PHE A 150 10.63 30.45 -15.93
N GLY A 151 11.23 29.91 -16.99
CA GLY A 151 12.64 30.08 -17.31
C GLY A 151 13.01 31.53 -17.57
N SER A 152 12.16 32.28 -18.26
CA SER A 152 12.43 33.66 -18.69
C SER A 152 11.96 34.73 -17.70
N PHE A 153 11.23 34.35 -16.63
CA PHE A 153 10.68 35.31 -15.68
C PHE A 153 11.71 36.30 -15.11
N ARG A 154 12.93 35.83 -14.88
CA ARG A 154 14.05 36.63 -14.33
C ARG A 154 15.17 36.91 -15.32
N SER A 155 14.92 36.80 -16.62
CA SER A 155 15.89 37.18 -17.65
C SER A 155 16.06 38.71 -17.64
N GLY A 156 17.12 39.19 -16.99
CA GLY A 156 17.34 40.62 -16.74
C GLY A 156 16.63 41.13 -15.48
N HIS A 157 17.35 41.85 -14.63
CA HIS A 157 16.88 42.29 -13.31
C HIS A 157 15.82 43.40 -13.37
N ARG A 158 15.68 44.13 -14.48
CA ARG A 158 14.71 45.21 -14.68
C ARG A 158 13.36 44.74 -15.24
N LEU A 159 13.26 43.51 -15.76
CA LEU A 159 12.06 43.01 -16.44
C LEU A 159 11.11 42.23 -15.51
N GLN A 160 11.53 41.91 -14.29
CA GLN A 160 10.80 41.05 -13.36
C GLN A 160 9.36 41.53 -13.10
N TRP A 161 9.13 42.83 -12.91
CA TRP A 161 7.79 43.39 -12.69
C TRP A 161 6.91 43.36 -13.94
N TRP A 162 7.49 43.59 -15.11
CA TRP A 162 6.78 43.49 -16.39
C TRP A 162 6.36 42.05 -16.66
N ASN A 163 7.27 41.09 -16.45
CA ASN A 163 6.98 39.67 -16.59
C ASN A 163 5.89 39.21 -15.60
N LEU A 164 5.88 39.76 -14.37
CA LEU A 164 4.81 39.49 -13.41
C LEU A 164 3.45 39.99 -13.90
N LEU A 165 3.41 41.20 -14.48
CA LEU A 165 2.19 41.76 -15.03
C LEU A 165 1.68 40.94 -16.24
N THR A 166 2.59 40.43 -17.07
CA THR A 166 2.25 39.53 -18.19
C THR A 166 1.68 38.21 -17.69
N ILE A 167 2.29 37.58 -16.68
CA ILE A 167 1.77 36.33 -16.09
C ILE A 167 0.38 36.54 -15.49
N LEU A 168 0.15 37.67 -14.82
CA LEU A 168 -1.17 38.03 -14.26
C LEU A 168 -2.25 38.25 -15.32
N GLU A 169 -1.89 38.48 -16.59
CA GLU A 169 -2.88 38.64 -17.67
C GLU A 169 -3.06 37.39 -18.51
N MET A 170 -1.97 36.64 -18.72
CA MET A 170 -1.99 35.42 -19.53
C MET A 170 -2.38 34.17 -18.75
N ASP A 171 -2.43 34.24 -17.41
CA ASP A 171 -2.72 33.14 -16.48
C ASP A 171 -1.88 31.88 -16.76
N SER A 172 -0.64 32.11 -17.16
CA SER A 172 0.16 31.07 -17.80
C SER A 172 0.96 30.21 -16.82
N LEU A 173 1.30 30.77 -15.65
CA LEU A 173 1.85 30.05 -14.49
C LEU A 173 0.89 30.09 -13.29
N SER A 174 0.62 28.94 -12.71
CA SER A 174 -0.26 28.82 -11.55
C SER A 174 0.44 29.28 -10.27
N PHE A 175 -0.12 30.29 -9.60
CA PHE A 175 0.37 30.75 -8.29
C PHE A 175 0.08 29.75 -7.16
N ALA A 176 -0.71 28.70 -7.43
CA ALA A 176 -0.96 27.61 -6.49
C ALA A 176 0.23 26.64 -6.41
N GLU A 177 1.17 26.67 -7.35
CA GLU A 177 2.37 25.83 -7.33
C GLU A 177 3.47 26.46 -6.49
N GLU A 178 4.04 25.69 -5.56
CA GLU A 178 5.08 26.16 -4.65
C GLU A 178 6.33 26.68 -5.38
N SER A 179 6.75 26.01 -6.46
CA SER A 179 7.92 26.43 -7.26
C SER A 179 7.72 27.81 -7.91
N VAL A 180 6.51 28.10 -8.37
CA VAL A 180 6.13 29.40 -8.95
C VAL A 180 6.06 30.46 -7.86
N ALA A 181 5.48 30.13 -6.70
CA ALA A 181 5.43 31.03 -5.55
C ALA A 181 6.85 31.42 -5.07
N ILE A 182 7.78 30.45 -5.01
CA ILE A 182 9.20 30.67 -4.69
C ILE A 182 9.81 31.67 -5.69
N LEU A 183 9.63 31.45 -6.99
CA LEU A 183 10.17 32.31 -8.05
C LEU A 183 9.69 33.76 -7.92
N ILE A 184 8.38 33.95 -7.73
CA ILE A 184 7.76 35.29 -7.62
C ILE A 184 8.22 35.97 -6.33
N ILE A 185 8.10 35.30 -5.18
CA ILE A 185 8.44 35.88 -3.88
C ILE A 185 9.93 36.21 -3.81
N HIS A 186 10.79 35.34 -4.33
CA HIS A 186 12.23 35.62 -4.38
C HIS A 186 12.52 36.83 -5.28
N SER A 187 11.85 36.97 -6.41
CA SER A 187 12.03 38.12 -7.32
C SER A 187 11.61 39.44 -6.69
N ILE A 188 10.43 39.50 -6.06
CA ILE A 188 9.93 40.75 -5.47
C ILE A 188 10.71 41.17 -4.21
N LEU A 189 11.34 40.22 -3.50
CA LEU A 189 12.13 40.49 -2.30
C LEU A 189 13.62 40.72 -2.58
N GLN A 190 14.12 40.32 -3.75
CA GLN A 190 15.51 40.55 -4.15
C GLN A 190 15.78 42.06 -4.25
N TYR A 191 16.86 42.54 -3.63
CA TYR A 191 17.17 43.97 -3.63
C TYR A 191 17.59 44.49 -5.03
N GLY A 192 18.42 43.76 -5.78
CA GLY A 192 18.89 44.18 -7.11
C GLY A 192 20.08 45.15 -7.08
N PRO A 193 20.70 45.46 -8.24
CA PRO A 193 21.86 46.36 -8.33
C PRO A 193 21.50 47.83 -8.06
N LEU A 194 22.47 48.58 -7.52
CA LEU A 194 22.38 50.02 -7.26
C LEU A 194 22.82 50.82 -8.50
N ILE A 195 22.22 52.00 -8.69
CA ILE A 195 22.53 52.92 -9.79
C ILE A 195 23.97 53.45 -9.61
N SER A 196 24.84 53.23 -10.59
CA SER A 196 26.25 53.65 -10.55
C SER A 196 26.50 55.07 -11.07
N ASP A 197 25.52 55.71 -11.71
CA ASP A 197 25.70 57.01 -12.33
C ASP A 197 25.60 58.15 -11.31
N SER A 198 26.76 58.71 -10.97
CA SER A 198 26.95 59.80 -10.00
C SER A 198 26.35 61.15 -10.39
N ASN A 199 25.75 61.27 -11.58
CA ASN A 199 25.35 62.57 -12.16
C ASN A 199 23.84 62.84 -12.17
N ILE A 200 23.00 61.94 -11.65
CA ILE A 200 21.54 62.15 -11.54
C ILE A 200 21.10 61.91 -10.09
N LEU A 201 21.18 62.99 -9.31
CA LEU A 201 20.43 63.29 -8.08
C LEU A 201 20.54 62.34 -6.87
N SER A 202 20.91 62.98 -5.76
CA SER A 202 20.36 62.79 -4.42
C SER A 202 18.94 62.17 -4.39
N ASP A 203 18.75 61.15 -3.53
CA ASP A 203 17.48 60.59 -3.01
C ASP A 203 16.82 59.36 -3.68
N SER A 204 17.52 58.54 -4.47
CA SER A 204 16.97 57.22 -4.84
C SER A 204 17.51 56.08 -3.97
N TRP A 205 16.81 55.75 -2.88
CA TRP A 205 17.01 54.52 -2.11
C TRP A 205 16.47 53.27 -2.84
N CYS A 206 15.76 53.45 -3.97
CA CYS A 206 15.10 52.39 -4.72
C CYS A 206 16.08 51.74 -5.72
N PRO A 207 16.31 50.42 -5.65
CA PRO A 207 17.16 49.70 -6.60
C PRO A 207 16.55 49.63 -8.01
N GLU A 208 17.39 49.42 -9.02
CA GLU A 208 16.95 49.37 -10.43
C GLU A 208 15.87 48.32 -10.70
N SER A 209 15.89 47.20 -9.97
CA SER A 209 14.91 46.12 -10.08
C SER A 209 13.50 46.48 -9.60
N HIS A 210 13.34 47.59 -8.89
CA HIS A 210 12.06 48.04 -8.34
C HIS A 210 11.62 49.41 -8.83
N GLN A 211 12.36 50.02 -9.74
CA GLN A 211 12.10 51.39 -10.20
C GLN A 211 10.70 51.56 -10.80
N GLN A 212 10.16 50.54 -11.47
CA GLN A 212 8.82 50.54 -12.04
C GLN A 212 7.71 50.74 -11.00
N LEU A 213 7.94 50.37 -9.74
CA LEU A 213 6.96 50.60 -8.66
C LEU A 213 6.83 52.07 -8.25
N LEU A 214 7.71 52.95 -8.73
CA LEU A 214 7.60 54.39 -8.57
C LEU A 214 6.72 55.04 -9.64
N GLU A 215 6.33 54.31 -10.69
CA GLU A 215 5.46 54.81 -11.75
C GLU A 215 3.98 54.57 -11.38
N ASP A 216 3.24 55.65 -11.14
CA ASP A 216 1.85 55.59 -10.68
C ASP A 216 0.92 54.83 -11.66
N HIS A 217 1.16 54.94 -12.98
CA HIS A 217 0.37 54.24 -14.00
C HIS A 217 0.59 52.71 -13.94
N PHE A 218 1.84 52.28 -13.82
CA PHE A 218 2.18 50.86 -13.70
C PHE A 218 1.58 50.25 -12.43
N VAL A 219 1.68 50.96 -11.30
CA VAL A 219 1.11 50.50 -10.02
C VAL A 219 -0.42 50.39 -10.09
N ASP A 220 -1.09 51.32 -10.76
CA ASP A 220 -2.55 51.24 -10.94
C ASP A 220 -2.96 50.01 -11.76
N GLU A 221 -2.25 49.72 -12.86
CA GLU A 221 -2.53 48.53 -13.68
C GLU A 221 -2.25 47.24 -12.90
N LEU A 222 -1.13 47.17 -12.18
CA LEU A 222 -0.78 46.01 -11.35
C LEU A 222 -1.83 45.76 -10.26
N ILE A 223 -2.30 46.80 -9.56
CA ILE A 223 -3.35 46.68 -8.54
C ILE A 223 -4.68 46.22 -9.15
N SER A 224 -5.00 46.68 -10.36
CA SER A 224 -6.22 46.25 -11.09
C SER A 224 -6.19 44.75 -11.39
N ARG A 225 -5.07 44.24 -11.91
CA ARG A 225 -4.88 42.82 -12.22
C ARG A 225 -4.85 41.94 -10.98
N LEU A 226 -4.15 42.37 -9.93
CA LEU A 226 -4.15 41.67 -8.64
C LEU A 226 -5.56 41.60 -8.01
N ASN A 227 -6.36 42.67 -8.14
CA ASN A 227 -7.73 42.66 -7.64
C ASN A 227 -8.61 41.64 -8.37
N ARG A 228 -8.49 41.55 -9.70
CA ARG A 228 -9.23 40.58 -10.52
C ARG A 228 -8.91 39.14 -10.10
N HIS A 229 -7.61 38.81 -10.04
CA HIS A 229 -7.13 37.52 -9.57
C HIS A 229 -7.59 37.17 -8.14
N LEU A 230 -7.60 38.17 -7.26
CA LEU A 230 -8.07 37.99 -5.88
C LEU A 230 -9.58 37.71 -5.82
N ASP A 231 -10.38 38.33 -6.69
CA ASP A 231 -11.83 38.10 -6.79
C ASP A 231 -12.13 36.70 -7.34
N ASP A 232 -11.40 36.25 -8.35
CA ASP A 232 -11.54 34.89 -8.92
C ASP A 232 -11.18 33.82 -7.89
N CYS A 233 -10.15 34.07 -7.07
CA CYS A 233 -9.75 33.14 -6.02
C CYS A 233 -10.71 33.14 -4.82
N ALA A 234 -11.47 34.20 -4.56
CA ALA A 234 -12.18 34.40 -3.29
C ALA A 234 -13.12 33.25 -2.88
N LEU A 235 -13.68 32.51 -3.84
CA LEU A 235 -14.53 31.34 -3.60
C LEU A 235 -13.76 30.01 -3.53
N ASN A 236 -12.53 29.96 -4.06
CA ASN A 236 -11.69 28.78 -4.13
C ASN A 236 -10.62 28.77 -3.03
N TRP A 237 -11.05 28.44 -1.82
CA TRP A 237 -10.18 28.33 -0.63
C TRP A 237 -9.12 27.22 -0.73
N GLN A 238 -9.18 26.35 -1.75
CA GLN A 238 -8.22 25.25 -1.93
C GLN A 238 -6.85 25.71 -2.42
N ASN A 239 -6.71 26.96 -2.88
CA ASN A 239 -5.47 27.53 -3.41
C ASN A 239 -4.87 28.55 -2.43
N GLU A 240 -4.50 28.10 -1.23
CA GLU A 240 -3.99 28.95 -0.14
C GLU A 240 -2.74 29.77 -0.51
N LEU A 241 -1.86 29.22 -1.36
CA LEU A 241 -0.62 29.88 -1.77
C LEU A 241 -0.87 31.12 -2.64
N VAL A 242 -1.95 31.14 -3.43
CA VAL A 242 -2.28 32.29 -4.27
C VAL A 242 -2.54 33.53 -3.41
N LEU A 243 -3.27 33.36 -2.31
CA LEU A 243 -3.53 34.44 -1.36
C LEU A 243 -2.25 34.95 -0.69
N VAL A 244 -1.31 34.06 -0.37
CA VAL A 244 0.00 34.43 0.18
C VAL A 244 0.81 35.24 -0.83
N VAL A 245 0.91 34.77 -2.08
CA VAL A 245 1.66 35.45 -3.15
C VAL A 245 1.09 36.85 -3.42
N ILE A 246 -0.23 36.96 -3.61
CA ILE A 246 -0.91 38.25 -3.83
C ILE A 246 -0.70 39.19 -2.64
N THR A 247 -0.78 38.68 -1.40
CA THR A 247 -0.53 39.48 -0.20
C THR A 247 0.90 40.01 -0.21
N MET A 248 1.90 39.15 -0.44
CA MET A 248 3.30 39.57 -0.47
C MET A 248 3.62 40.59 -1.57
N ILE A 249 3.06 40.42 -2.77
CA ILE A 249 3.18 41.41 -3.85
C ILE A 249 2.55 42.74 -3.40
N THR A 250 1.34 42.70 -2.86
CA THR A 250 0.62 43.89 -2.37
C THR A 250 1.41 44.63 -1.29
N MET A 251 1.97 43.89 -0.34
CA MET A 251 2.78 44.48 0.73
C MET A 251 4.10 45.06 0.21
N ARG A 252 4.71 44.43 -0.80
CA ARG A 252 5.91 44.96 -1.46
C ARG A 252 5.60 46.26 -2.21
N VAL A 253 4.52 46.30 -2.98
CA VAL A 253 4.03 47.52 -3.64
C VAL A 253 3.77 48.61 -2.60
N LEU A 254 3.06 48.28 -1.52
CA LEU A 254 2.77 49.23 -0.42
C LEU A 254 4.03 49.73 0.29
N SER A 255 5.15 48.99 0.26
CA SER A 255 6.42 49.43 0.87
C SER A 255 7.17 50.45 0.00
N ILE A 256 7.10 50.34 -1.34
CA ILE A 256 7.91 51.11 -2.29
C ILE A 256 7.14 52.24 -2.95
N CYS A 257 5.85 52.06 -3.25
CA CYS A 257 5.08 53.01 -4.06
C CYS A 257 5.04 54.45 -3.51
N ASN A 258 4.82 55.39 -4.44
CA ASN A 258 4.66 56.81 -4.16
C ASN A 258 3.48 57.09 -3.20
N THR A 259 3.58 58.20 -2.47
CA THR A 259 2.58 58.66 -1.49
C THR A 259 1.15 58.74 -2.03
N THR A 260 0.99 59.08 -3.31
CA THR A 260 -0.31 59.23 -4.01
C THR A 260 -1.13 57.95 -4.10
N ARG A 261 -0.48 56.77 -4.21
CA ARG A 261 -1.14 55.47 -4.45
C ARG A 261 -1.13 54.50 -3.27
N LYS A 262 -0.54 54.90 -2.13
CA LYS A 262 -0.50 54.09 -0.89
C LYS A 262 -1.87 53.60 -0.44
N ASN A 263 -2.90 54.46 -0.54
CA ASN A 263 -4.26 54.11 -0.12
C ASN A 263 -4.87 52.97 -0.94
N LYS A 264 -4.61 52.93 -2.27
CA LYS A 264 -5.11 51.83 -3.11
C LYS A 264 -4.46 50.50 -2.75
N ALA A 265 -3.14 50.50 -2.52
CA ALA A 265 -2.41 49.29 -2.10
C ALA A 265 -2.82 48.84 -0.68
N ALA A 266 -3.06 49.77 0.25
CA ALA A 266 -3.57 49.46 1.59
C ALA A 266 -4.98 48.85 1.54
N ASN A 267 -5.88 49.37 0.69
CA ASN A 267 -7.22 48.81 0.49
C ASN A 267 -7.17 47.37 -0.05
N LEU A 268 -6.24 47.07 -0.96
CA LEU A 268 -6.03 45.71 -1.45
C LEU A 268 -5.54 44.77 -0.33
N ALA A 269 -4.63 45.22 0.54
CA ALA A 269 -4.18 44.45 1.70
C ALA A 269 -5.32 44.15 2.69
N ILE A 270 -6.21 45.12 2.94
CA ILE A 270 -7.42 44.94 3.76
C ILE A 270 -8.37 43.93 3.10
N LYS A 271 -8.52 43.96 1.77
CA LYS A 271 -9.32 42.97 1.02
C LYS A 271 -8.75 41.55 1.18
N CYS A 272 -7.43 41.38 1.09
CA CYS A 272 -6.75 40.09 1.34
C CYS A 272 -7.05 39.57 2.76
N ARG A 273 -6.98 40.45 3.78
CA ARG A 273 -7.31 40.12 5.18
C ARG A 273 -8.73 39.58 5.34
N LYS A 274 -9.71 40.26 4.75
CA LYS A 274 -11.13 39.84 4.82
C LYS A 274 -11.37 38.49 4.13
N ILE A 275 -10.66 38.20 3.05
CA ILE A 275 -10.75 36.89 2.36
C ILE A 275 -10.11 35.80 3.22
N ALA A 276 -8.94 36.05 3.80
CA ALA A 276 -8.27 35.11 4.70
C ALA A 276 -9.18 34.71 5.88
N GLU A 277 -9.85 35.67 6.51
CA GLU A 277 -10.80 35.41 7.60
C GLU A 277 -12.01 34.57 7.15
N LYS A 278 -12.56 34.85 5.96
CA LYS A 278 -13.64 34.03 5.40
C LYS A 278 -13.18 32.59 5.18
N TRP A 279 -11.97 32.40 4.66
CA TRP A 279 -11.40 31.07 4.41
C TRP A 279 -11.10 30.31 5.70
N ILE A 280 -10.58 30.96 6.74
CA ILE A 280 -10.42 30.34 8.07
C ILE A 280 -11.77 29.80 8.56
N ASN A 281 -12.84 30.59 8.44
CA ASN A 281 -14.18 30.14 8.84
C ASN A 281 -14.72 28.99 7.97
N PHE A 282 -14.49 29.01 6.65
CA PHE A 282 -14.91 27.91 5.77
C PHE A 282 -14.17 26.62 6.06
N ILE A 283 -12.84 26.66 6.18
CA ILE A 283 -12.01 25.49 6.48
C ILE A 283 -12.39 24.91 7.85
N THR A 284 -12.62 25.76 8.86
CA THR A 284 -13.08 25.33 10.19
C THR A 284 -14.41 24.56 10.10
N ARG A 285 -15.38 25.05 9.31
CA ARG A 285 -16.65 24.34 9.09
C ARG A 285 -16.46 23.03 8.32
N SER A 286 -15.57 23.00 7.33
CA SER A 286 -15.27 21.78 6.57
C SER A 286 -14.65 20.69 7.46
N ILE A 287 -13.72 21.06 8.34
CA ILE A 287 -13.16 20.15 9.35
C ILE A 287 -14.27 19.55 10.24
N GLN A 288 -15.30 20.33 10.58
CA GLN A 288 -16.44 19.87 11.39
C GLN A 288 -17.38 18.91 10.64
N THR A 289 -17.39 18.93 9.30
CA THR A 289 -18.27 18.08 8.48
C THR A 289 -17.66 16.76 8.03
N ILE A 290 -16.33 16.61 8.13
CA ILE A 290 -15.60 15.44 7.63
C ILE A 290 -15.72 14.28 8.61
N SER A 291 -15.93 13.07 8.09
CA SER A 291 -16.00 11.86 8.90
C SER A 291 -14.63 11.52 9.52
N PRO A 292 -14.58 10.93 10.74
CA PRO A 292 -13.33 10.60 11.44
C PRO A 292 -12.39 9.61 10.72
N SER A 293 -12.84 9.05 9.59
CA SER A 293 -12.12 8.07 8.77
C SER A 293 -11.03 8.68 7.88
N ALA A 294 -11.05 10.00 7.61
CA ALA A 294 -10.12 10.67 6.70
C ALA A 294 -9.13 11.60 7.44
N LEU A 295 -8.29 11.04 8.32
CA LEU A 295 -7.32 11.83 9.11
C LEU A 295 -6.36 12.65 8.24
N ASP A 296 -5.88 12.08 7.14
CA ASP A 296 -4.91 12.75 6.25
C ASP A 296 -5.54 13.99 5.57
N GLU A 297 -6.84 13.94 5.27
CA GLU A 297 -7.56 15.10 4.72
C GLU A 297 -7.70 16.21 5.77
N VAL A 298 -7.99 15.85 7.02
CA VAL A 298 -8.08 16.82 8.14
C VAL A 298 -6.73 17.47 8.42
N GLU A 299 -5.63 16.71 8.43
CA GLU A 299 -4.29 17.25 8.59
C GLU A 299 -3.91 18.22 7.46
N ASN A 300 -4.20 17.84 6.21
CA ASN A 300 -3.99 18.72 5.06
C ASN A 300 -4.80 20.01 5.18
N LEU A 301 -6.08 19.95 5.57
CA LEU A 301 -6.90 21.14 5.78
C LEU A 301 -6.37 22.05 6.89
N ARG A 302 -5.81 21.48 7.96
CA ARG A 302 -5.18 22.26 9.04
C ARG A 302 -3.91 22.96 8.56
N LEU A 303 -3.08 22.30 7.75
CA LEU A 303 -1.92 22.93 7.12
C LEU A 303 -2.33 24.11 6.22
N LYS A 304 -3.42 23.96 5.45
CA LYS A 304 -3.98 25.06 4.66
C LYS A 304 -4.44 26.21 5.54
N MET A 305 -5.10 25.92 6.66
CA MET A 305 -5.54 26.93 7.62
C MET A 305 -4.36 27.71 8.22
N VAL A 306 -3.21 27.05 8.47
CA VAL A 306 -1.96 27.72 8.88
C VAL A 306 -1.48 28.68 7.80
N THR A 307 -1.40 28.25 6.54
CA THR A 307 -0.97 29.09 5.41
C THR A 307 -1.86 30.33 5.21
N VAL A 308 -3.18 30.17 5.35
CA VAL A 308 -4.15 31.28 5.29
C VAL A 308 -4.03 32.21 6.50
N GLY A 309 -3.79 31.68 7.70
CA GLY A 309 -3.53 32.50 8.88
C GLY A 309 -2.25 33.34 8.74
N ILE A 310 -1.20 32.75 8.15
CA ILE A 310 0.06 33.44 7.83
C ILE A 310 -0.19 34.59 6.84
N SER A 311 -0.96 34.39 5.77
CA SER A 311 -1.27 35.47 4.81
C SER A 311 -1.95 36.66 5.49
N CYS A 312 -2.86 36.41 6.43
CA CYS A 312 -3.52 37.45 7.23
C CYS A 312 -2.50 38.26 8.05
N ILE A 313 -1.56 37.60 8.73
CA ILE A 313 -0.49 38.28 9.51
C ILE A 313 0.43 39.10 8.59
N LEU A 314 0.77 38.59 7.41
CA LEU A 314 1.61 39.29 6.44
C LEU A 314 0.99 40.60 5.96
N THR A 315 -0.35 40.77 6.00
CA THR A 315 -1.00 42.06 5.64
C THR A 315 -0.55 43.24 6.50
N PHE A 316 0.17 43.01 7.60
CA PHE A 316 0.70 44.05 8.46
C PHE A 316 2.22 44.30 8.29
N SER A 317 2.90 43.62 7.36
CA SER A 317 4.36 43.67 7.15
C SER A 317 4.89 45.00 6.58
N THR A 318 4.71 46.11 7.30
CA THR A 318 5.10 47.47 6.85
C THR A 318 5.91 48.24 7.88
N ASN A 319 6.53 49.34 7.45
CA ASN A 319 7.25 50.27 8.31
C ASN A 319 6.29 51.01 9.27
N GLN A 320 6.79 51.39 10.44
CA GLN A 320 6.02 52.03 11.53
C GLN A 320 5.16 53.24 11.10
N GLN A 321 5.55 54.00 10.08
CA GLN A 321 4.75 55.14 9.60
C GLN A 321 3.53 54.73 8.77
N ARG A 322 3.62 53.64 7.99
CA ARG A 322 2.55 53.19 7.09
C ARG A 322 1.59 52.23 7.78
N ILE A 323 1.98 51.64 8.91
CA ILE A 323 1.16 50.66 9.62
C ILE A 323 -0.11 51.26 10.25
N ASN A 324 -0.11 52.56 10.57
CA ASN A 324 -1.27 53.25 11.12
C ASN A 324 -2.47 53.26 10.16
N PHE A 325 -2.24 53.08 8.85
CA PHE A 325 -3.32 52.92 7.87
C PHE A 325 -3.95 51.52 7.87
N LEU A 326 -3.21 50.52 8.37
CA LEU A 326 -3.63 49.10 8.40
C LEU A 326 -4.10 48.63 9.78
N LEU A 327 -3.69 49.35 10.84
CA LEU A 327 -4.10 49.20 12.24
C LEU A 327 -4.77 50.49 12.70
N SER A 328 -6.05 50.65 12.35
CA SER A 328 -6.81 51.86 12.68
C SER A 328 -7.97 51.60 13.64
N SER A 329 -8.43 50.35 13.72
CA SER A 329 -9.62 49.94 14.48
C SER A 329 -9.32 48.77 15.44
N ASN A 330 -10.21 48.56 16.43
CA ASN A 330 -10.15 47.36 17.27
C ASN A 330 -10.39 46.08 16.45
N GLU A 331 -11.19 46.15 15.38
CA GLU A 331 -11.43 45.01 14.48
C GLU A 331 -10.11 44.49 13.89
N ASP A 332 -9.19 45.37 13.51
CA ASP A 332 -7.89 44.99 12.94
C ASP A 332 -7.03 44.19 13.95
N ILE A 333 -7.10 44.55 15.24
CA ILE A 333 -6.40 43.82 16.32
C ILE A 333 -7.03 42.46 16.55
N VAL A 334 -8.37 42.41 16.57
CA VAL A 334 -9.12 41.16 16.72
C VAL A 334 -8.78 40.20 15.58
N SER A 335 -8.73 40.70 14.34
CA SER A 335 -8.33 39.93 13.15
C SER A 335 -6.90 39.40 13.24
N LEU A 336 -5.97 40.23 13.72
CA LEU A 336 -4.57 39.84 13.91
C LEU A 336 -4.42 38.76 14.99
N LEU A 337 -5.08 38.93 16.14
CA LEU A 337 -5.08 37.94 17.22
C LEU A 337 -5.72 36.63 16.77
N LYS A 338 -6.86 36.67 16.07
CA LYS A 338 -7.49 35.48 15.48
C LYS A 338 -6.54 34.73 14.56
N ALA A 339 -5.82 35.44 13.69
CA ALA A 339 -4.86 34.81 12.78
C ALA A 339 -3.68 34.20 13.55
N ALA A 340 -3.11 34.91 14.53
CA ALA A 340 -2.02 34.41 15.37
C ALA A 340 -2.41 33.18 16.18
N THR A 341 -3.59 33.18 16.82
CA THR A 341 -4.07 32.02 17.59
C THR A 341 -4.40 30.83 16.71
N THR A 342 -5.02 31.07 15.54
CA THR A 342 -5.32 30.01 14.56
C THR A 342 -4.03 29.34 14.07
N VAL A 343 -2.98 30.12 13.78
CA VAL A 343 -1.67 29.59 13.37
C VAL A 343 -1.06 28.75 14.50
N HIS A 344 -1.02 29.29 15.72
CA HIS A 344 -0.45 28.61 16.89
C HIS A 344 -1.10 27.26 17.18
N ASP A 345 -2.43 27.25 17.27
CA ASP A 345 -3.23 26.08 17.60
C ASP A 345 -3.04 24.93 16.61
N ASN A 346 -2.98 25.23 15.31
CA ASN A 346 -2.87 24.21 14.27
C ASN A 346 -1.44 23.71 14.06
N ILE A 347 -0.43 24.50 14.42
CA ILE A 347 0.97 24.07 14.41
C ILE A 347 1.23 23.05 15.51
N ILE A 348 0.73 23.28 16.73
CA ILE A 348 0.90 22.33 17.85
C ILE A 348 0.36 20.94 17.50
N LEU A 349 -0.73 20.90 16.71
CA LEU A 349 -1.39 19.66 16.32
C LEU A 349 -0.68 18.91 15.19
N THR A 350 0.10 19.61 14.36
CA THR A 350 0.76 19.00 13.22
C THR A 350 2.07 18.37 13.68
N LYS A 351 1.98 17.09 14.06
CA LYS A 351 3.11 16.25 14.50
C LYS A 351 4.23 16.14 13.44
N ASN A 352 3.92 16.46 12.19
CA ASN A 352 4.80 16.36 11.02
C ASN A 352 5.47 17.70 10.63
N TRP A 353 6.00 18.47 11.58
CA TRP A 353 6.83 19.65 11.27
C TRP A 353 7.90 19.29 10.23
N ALA A 354 8.49 18.09 10.36
CA ALA A 354 9.52 17.53 9.48
C ALA A 354 9.10 17.48 7.99
N ASN A 355 7.81 17.31 7.67
CA ASN A 355 7.31 17.19 6.30
C ASN A 355 6.92 18.54 5.67
N MET A 356 6.81 19.63 6.44
CA MET A 356 6.60 20.96 5.85
C MET A 356 7.80 21.36 5.01
N SER A 357 7.53 21.93 3.82
CA SER A 357 8.57 22.44 2.95
C SER A 357 9.38 23.57 3.60
N ILE A 358 10.62 23.75 3.14
CA ILE A 358 11.50 24.82 3.64
C ILE A 358 10.89 26.20 3.39
N PHE A 359 10.19 26.36 2.27
CA PHE A 359 9.52 27.59 1.90
C PHE A 359 8.41 27.97 2.89
N ILE A 360 7.49 27.06 3.23
CA ILE A 360 6.42 27.34 4.20
C ILE A 360 7.00 27.71 5.58
N ARG A 361 8.04 26.99 6.02
CA ARG A 361 8.75 27.32 7.27
C ARG A 361 9.38 28.71 7.24
N ASN A 362 9.90 29.15 6.10
CA ASN A 362 10.49 30.48 5.95
C ASN A 362 9.42 31.58 6.01
N ILE A 363 8.25 31.37 5.39
CA ILE A 363 7.13 32.32 5.47
C ILE A 363 6.58 32.39 6.90
N MET A 364 6.49 31.27 7.61
CA MET A 364 6.11 31.24 9.02
C MET A 364 7.10 32.05 9.89
N ARG A 365 8.41 31.87 9.70
CA ARG A 365 9.40 32.72 10.40
C ARG A 365 9.25 34.19 10.05
N PHE A 366 8.85 34.49 8.81
CA PHE A 366 8.59 35.86 8.39
C PHE A 366 7.36 36.45 9.12
N SER A 367 6.28 35.69 9.29
CA SER A 367 5.10 36.14 10.06
C SER A 367 5.41 36.34 11.55
N GLU A 368 6.21 35.45 12.17
CA GLU A 368 6.69 35.64 13.55
C GLU A 368 7.48 36.95 13.70
N ARG A 369 8.39 37.23 12.77
CA ARG A 369 9.15 38.49 12.74
C ARG A 369 8.23 39.71 12.61
N VAL A 370 7.19 39.60 11.78
CA VAL A 370 6.19 40.65 11.60
C VAL A 370 5.46 40.92 12.93
N LEU A 371 5.00 39.89 13.66
CA LEU A 371 4.37 40.07 14.98
C LEU A 371 5.29 40.78 15.98
N VAL A 372 6.56 40.40 16.06
CA VAL A 372 7.55 41.04 16.95
C VAL A 372 7.79 42.51 16.57
N MET A 373 7.90 42.82 15.28
CA MET A 373 8.12 44.20 14.81
C MET A 373 6.93 45.12 15.09
N ILE A 374 5.71 44.58 15.06
CA ILE A 374 4.47 45.34 15.21
C ILE A 374 4.06 45.49 16.68
N GLN A 375 4.48 44.58 17.54
CA GLN A 375 4.08 44.53 18.96
C GLN A 375 4.19 45.88 19.69
N PRO A 376 5.27 46.69 19.54
CA PRO A 376 5.33 48.00 20.19
C PRO A 376 4.23 48.97 19.76
N THR A 377 3.81 48.91 18.49
CA THR A 377 2.72 49.75 17.95
C THR A 377 1.37 49.27 18.46
N VAL A 378 1.16 47.95 18.53
CA VAL A 378 -0.07 47.35 19.09
C VAL A 378 -0.19 47.63 20.58
N ALA A 379 0.90 47.54 21.35
CA ALA A 379 0.91 47.86 22.77
C ALA A 379 0.47 49.31 23.03
N LYS A 380 0.98 50.27 22.23
CA LYS A 380 0.56 51.69 22.31
C LYS A 380 -0.90 51.88 21.93
N PHE A 381 -1.38 51.17 20.90
CA PHE A 381 -2.78 51.25 20.49
C PHE A 381 -3.72 50.68 21.55
N LEU A 382 -3.43 49.49 22.09
CA LEU A 382 -4.21 48.84 23.14
C LEU A 382 -4.28 49.68 24.41
N GLN A 383 -3.19 50.33 24.81
CA GLN A 383 -3.19 51.27 25.92
C GLN A 383 -4.11 52.47 25.65
N LYS A 384 -4.07 53.02 24.42
CA LYS A 384 -4.93 54.15 24.02
C LYS A 384 -6.42 53.78 23.99
N THR A 385 -6.75 52.54 23.66
CA THR A 385 -8.14 52.04 23.56
C THR A 385 -8.61 51.29 24.82
N PHE A 386 -7.92 51.45 25.95
CA PHE A 386 -8.23 50.75 27.21
C PHE A 386 -8.43 49.23 27.04
N TYR A 387 -7.63 48.61 26.18
CA TYR A 387 -7.62 47.17 25.90
C TYR A 387 -8.93 46.59 25.34
N GLN A 388 -9.81 47.43 24.78
CA GLN A 388 -11.11 46.99 24.27
C GLN A 388 -11.00 45.88 23.20
N GLY A 389 -9.99 45.92 22.33
CA GLY A 389 -9.74 44.87 21.35
C GLY A 389 -9.48 43.48 21.95
N LEU A 390 -8.91 43.40 23.17
CA LEU A 390 -8.71 42.13 23.87
C LEU A 390 -10.05 41.57 24.40
N ASN A 391 -10.94 42.44 24.90
CA ASN A 391 -12.30 42.05 25.31
C ASN A 391 -13.13 41.55 24.12
N GLU A 392 -13.04 42.22 22.97
CA GLU A 392 -13.74 41.78 21.75
C GLU A 392 -13.21 40.42 21.26
N PHE A 393 -11.89 40.20 21.32
CA PHE A 393 -11.28 38.92 20.96
C PHE A 393 -11.72 37.78 21.88
N THR A 394 -11.70 37.97 23.21
CA THR A 394 -12.11 36.92 24.17
C THR A 394 -13.57 36.53 23.99
N VAL A 395 -14.47 37.48 23.76
CA VAL A 395 -15.89 37.20 23.49
C VAL A 395 -16.05 36.35 22.22
N ILE A 396 -15.23 36.55 21.20
CA ILE A 396 -15.32 35.79 19.95
C ILE A 396 -14.73 34.38 20.09
N TYR A 397 -13.62 34.24 20.81
CA TYR A 397 -12.82 33.01 20.86
C TYR A 397 -13.24 32.05 21.99
N TRP A 398 -13.76 32.57 23.10
CA TRP A 398 -14.23 31.76 24.23
C TRP A 398 -15.76 31.60 24.23
N ALA A 399 -16.24 30.35 24.08
CA ALA A 399 -17.67 30.07 23.92
C ALA A 399 -18.53 30.39 25.16
N VAL A 400 -17.93 30.40 26.36
CA VAL A 400 -18.63 30.69 27.63
C VAL A 400 -19.06 32.16 27.70
N THR A 401 -18.20 33.08 27.28
CA THR A 401 -18.48 34.52 27.24
C THR A 401 -19.51 34.91 26.17
N LYS A 402 -19.63 34.15 25.06
CA LYS A 402 -20.73 34.33 24.09
C LYS A 402 -22.12 34.16 24.69
N ARG A 403 -22.26 33.32 25.72
CA ARG A 403 -23.56 33.07 26.39
C ARG A 403 -23.93 34.19 27.36
N LYS A 404 -22.95 34.89 27.94
CA LYS A 404 -23.16 35.99 28.89
C LYS A 404 -23.24 37.38 28.24
N GLY A 405 -22.85 37.52 26.97
CA GLY A 405 -23.11 38.71 26.14
C GLY A 405 -22.27 39.96 26.43
N SER A 406 -21.41 39.95 27.45
CA SER A 406 -20.51 41.06 27.78
C SER A 406 -19.32 40.59 28.64
N MET A 407 -18.13 41.13 28.34
CA MET A 407 -16.92 40.96 29.14
C MET A 407 -16.29 42.33 29.43
N ASN A 408 -16.32 42.75 30.69
CA ASN A 408 -15.63 43.94 31.19
C ASN A 408 -14.43 43.54 32.04
N GLY A 409 -13.42 42.95 31.38
CA GLY A 409 -12.18 42.55 32.02
C GLY A 409 -11.21 43.72 32.20
N GLN A 410 -10.59 43.86 33.38
CA GLN A 410 -9.47 44.78 33.58
C GLN A 410 -8.18 44.09 33.11
N TRP A 411 -7.72 44.45 31.91
CA TRP A 411 -6.49 43.93 31.34
C TRP A 411 -5.27 44.65 31.89
N THR A 412 -4.24 43.87 32.23
CA THR A 412 -2.93 44.38 32.63
C THR A 412 -1.85 43.72 31.77
N LYS A 413 -0.82 44.48 31.40
CA LYS A 413 0.35 43.95 30.72
C LYS A 413 1.32 43.40 31.78
N ARG A 414 1.87 42.19 31.59
CA ARG A 414 2.74 41.55 32.59
C ARG A 414 4.02 42.34 32.88
N THR A 415 4.64 42.88 31.85
CA THR A 415 5.89 43.63 31.97
C THR A 415 5.82 44.97 31.25
N GLU A 416 6.65 45.91 31.70
CA GLU A 416 6.78 47.24 31.06
C GLU A 416 7.52 47.17 29.71
N ASN A 417 8.13 46.03 29.37
CA ASN A 417 8.84 45.87 28.11
C ASN A 417 7.86 45.97 26.92
N PRO A 418 8.04 46.93 25.98
CA PRO A 418 7.15 47.07 24.84
C PRO A 418 7.13 45.83 23.92
N TYR A 419 8.19 45.01 23.94
CA TYR A 419 8.30 43.77 23.16
C TYR A 419 7.76 42.53 23.86
N ASP A 420 7.27 42.63 25.11
CA ASP A 420 6.58 41.52 25.75
C ASP A 420 5.14 41.40 25.21
N GLY A 421 4.74 40.17 24.89
CA GLY A 421 3.46 39.80 24.28
C GLY A 421 2.33 39.54 25.27
N TRP A 422 2.63 39.41 26.57
CA TRP A 422 1.68 38.90 27.57
C TRP A 422 0.75 39.94 28.18
N TYR A 423 -0.54 39.61 28.18
CA TYR A 423 -1.62 40.36 28.82
C TYR A 423 -2.47 39.42 29.68
N ASP A 424 -2.79 39.85 30.90
CA ASP A 424 -3.61 39.09 31.85
C ASP A 424 -4.86 39.87 32.25
N CYS A 425 -5.96 39.14 32.44
CA CYS A 425 -7.24 39.65 32.91
C CYS A 425 -7.87 38.69 33.90
N GLN A 426 -8.40 39.23 35.01
CA GLN A 426 -9.25 38.47 35.91
C GLN A 426 -10.72 38.65 35.50
N TYR A 427 -11.42 37.53 35.25
CA TYR A 427 -12.85 37.52 34.91
C TYR A 427 -13.57 36.47 35.76
N ASP A 428 -14.55 36.91 36.56
CA ASP A 428 -15.15 36.12 37.63
C ASP A 428 -14.07 35.52 38.57
N SER A 429 -13.95 34.19 38.63
CA SER A 429 -12.94 33.45 39.41
C SER A 429 -11.78 32.89 38.58
N ARG A 430 -11.73 33.20 37.27
CA ARG A 430 -10.76 32.64 36.33
C ARG A 430 -9.76 33.68 35.85
N VAL A 431 -8.52 33.25 35.61
CA VAL A 431 -7.45 34.09 35.04
C VAL A 431 -7.35 33.81 33.55
N ILE A 432 -7.49 34.85 32.73
CA ILE A 432 -7.35 34.79 31.28
C ILE A 432 -6.01 35.42 30.90
N SER A 433 -5.19 34.70 30.14
CA SER A 433 -3.88 35.15 29.69
C SER A 433 -3.75 35.03 28.18
N ILE A 434 -3.24 36.08 27.53
CA ILE A 434 -3.03 36.16 26.08
C ILE A 434 -1.57 36.52 25.80
N ASP A 435 -0.89 35.71 24.98
CA ASP A 435 0.40 36.07 24.37
C ASP A 435 0.17 36.50 22.91
N PHE A 436 0.31 37.80 22.65
CA PHE A 436 0.16 38.36 21.31
C PHE A 436 1.19 37.81 20.31
N ILE A 437 2.43 37.60 20.73
CA ILE A 437 3.54 37.26 19.82
C ILE A 437 3.42 35.81 19.39
N ARG A 438 3.09 34.93 20.34
CA ARG A 438 2.93 33.49 20.08
C ARG A 438 1.52 33.13 19.61
N GLY A 439 0.53 33.98 19.84
CA GLY A 439 -0.89 33.65 19.62
C GLY A 439 -1.45 32.69 20.68
N THR A 440 -0.90 32.67 21.89
CA THR A 440 -1.31 31.70 22.93
C THR A 440 -2.49 32.25 23.73
N PHE A 441 -3.56 31.46 23.88
CA PHE A 441 -4.76 31.81 24.66
C PHE A 441 -4.99 30.82 25.80
N LEU A 442 -4.89 31.28 27.05
CA LEU A 442 -4.97 30.43 28.25
C LEU A 442 -6.09 30.88 29.19
N ILE A 443 -6.74 29.91 29.84
CA ILE A 443 -7.64 30.11 30.98
C ILE A 443 -7.17 29.23 32.13
N ASP A 444 -6.87 29.84 33.28
CA ASP A 444 -6.32 29.17 34.46
C ASP A 444 -5.07 28.32 34.12
N ASN A 445 -4.21 28.87 33.25
CA ASN A 445 -3.04 28.20 32.65
C ASN A 445 -3.34 26.97 31.79
N MET A 446 -4.59 26.70 31.43
CA MET A 446 -4.99 25.65 30.50
C MET A 446 -5.23 26.23 29.10
N THR A 447 -4.71 25.56 28.07
CA THR A 447 -5.01 25.87 26.67
C THR A 447 -6.47 25.55 26.34
N ILE A 448 -7.13 26.44 25.60
CA ILE A 448 -8.45 26.16 25.01
C ILE A 448 -8.24 25.76 23.57
N GLY A 449 -8.85 24.65 23.14
CA GLY A 449 -8.69 24.15 21.79
C GLY A 449 -8.48 22.66 21.81
N PHE A 450 -7.42 22.17 22.46
CA PHE A 450 -7.00 20.77 22.36
C PHE A 450 -6.59 20.18 23.71
N LEU A 451 -6.62 18.85 23.78
CA LEU A 451 -6.17 18.11 24.95
C LEU A 451 -4.64 18.24 25.11
N PRO A 452 -4.11 18.36 26.34
CA PRO A 452 -2.68 18.33 26.59
C PRO A 452 -2.03 17.01 26.15
N ASP A 453 -0.74 17.07 25.79
CA ASP A 453 0.09 15.91 25.45
C ASP A 453 0.03 14.80 26.52
N LYS A 454 -0.04 15.17 27.80
CA LYS A 454 -0.18 14.23 28.91
C LYS A 454 -1.41 13.32 28.80
N ILE A 455 -2.49 13.81 28.21
CA ILE A 455 -3.73 13.05 27.97
C ILE A 455 -3.63 12.29 26.66
N ILE A 456 -3.15 12.95 25.59
CA ILE A 456 -3.06 12.36 24.24
C ILE A 456 -2.12 11.14 24.22
N PHE A 457 -1.00 11.20 24.95
CA PHE A 457 -0.03 10.10 25.02
C PHE A 457 -0.32 9.08 26.12
N HIS A 458 -1.41 9.24 26.88
CA HIS A 458 -1.79 8.28 27.90
C HIS A 458 -2.28 6.97 27.26
N GLU A 459 -1.87 5.83 27.81
CA GLU A 459 -2.14 4.50 27.24
C GLU A 459 -3.64 4.26 26.98
N SER A 460 -4.50 4.59 27.96
CA SER A 460 -5.96 4.43 27.82
C SER A 460 -6.59 5.34 26.76
N PHE A 461 -5.99 6.51 26.49
CA PHE A 461 -6.46 7.39 25.43
C PHE A 461 -6.04 6.84 24.07
N VAL A 462 -4.76 6.51 23.90
CA VAL A 462 -4.20 5.97 22.66
C VAL A 462 -4.91 4.68 22.26
N ARG A 463 -5.19 3.77 23.21
CA ARG A 463 -5.86 2.51 22.89
C ARG A 463 -7.24 2.67 22.26
N VAL A 464 -8.03 3.65 22.71
CA VAL A 464 -9.43 3.80 22.25
C VAL A 464 -9.55 4.83 21.14
N PHE A 465 -8.88 5.97 21.28
CA PHE A 465 -9.01 7.11 20.39
C PHE A 465 -7.85 7.22 19.40
N ASP A 466 -6.82 6.38 19.48
CA ASP A 466 -5.60 6.42 18.66
C ASP A 466 -4.99 7.83 18.63
N ALA A 467 -5.06 8.47 17.47
CA ALA A 467 -4.58 9.83 17.22
C ALA A 467 -5.73 10.84 17.02
N HIS A 468 -6.95 10.53 17.47
CA HIS A 468 -8.10 11.42 17.30
C HIS A 468 -7.94 12.70 18.11
N ILE A 469 -8.25 13.84 17.48
CA ILE A 469 -8.02 15.16 18.06
C ILE A 469 -9.37 15.75 18.47
N PHE A 470 -9.58 15.84 19.79
CA PHE A 470 -10.78 16.46 20.35
C PHE A 470 -10.62 17.96 20.49
N GLU A 471 -11.61 18.71 20.01
CA GLU A 471 -11.73 20.12 20.33
C GLU A 471 -12.36 20.29 21.72
N VAL A 472 -11.60 20.81 22.67
CA VAL A 472 -11.99 20.87 24.08
C VAL A 472 -11.99 22.27 24.66
N GLN A 473 -12.75 22.44 25.74
CA GLN A 473 -12.77 23.62 26.58
C GLN A 473 -12.64 23.21 28.06
N ALA A 474 -12.22 24.15 28.91
CA ALA A 474 -12.20 23.95 30.35
C ALA A 474 -13.64 23.74 30.87
N ALA A 475 -13.85 22.64 31.60
CA ALA A 475 -15.11 22.42 32.32
C ALA A 475 -15.18 23.28 33.60
N ASP A 476 -16.29 23.20 34.32
CA ASP A 476 -16.46 23.93 35.58
C ASP A 476 -15.66 23.32 36.74
N SER A 477 -15.27 22.05 36.62
CA SER A 477 -14.36 21.39 37.55
C SER A 477 -12.88 21.60 37.16
N PRO A 478 -11.98 21.81 38.14
CA PRO A 478 -10.55 21.96 37.86
C PRO A 478 -9.97 20.70 37.17
N ASN A 479 -8.94 20.89 36.34
CA ASN A 479 -8.24 19.83 35.58
C ASN A 479 -9.15 18.92 34.73
N THR A 480 -10.30 19.43 34.29
CA THR A 480 -11.26 18.70 33.48
C THR A 480 -11.48 19.40 32.14
N TYR A 481 -11.33 18.66 31.05
CA TYR A 481 -11.62 19.11 29.69
C TYR A 481 -12.94 18.49 29.22
N ILE A 482 -13.80 19.29 28.60
CA ILE A 482 -15.03 18.81 27.95
C ILE A 482 -15.00 19.12 26.46
N THR A 483 -15.52 18.22 25.64
CA THR A 483 -15.60 18.46 24.19
C THR A 483 -16.53 19.64 23.85
N LYS A 484 -16.08 20.52 22.95
CA LYS A 484 -16.88 21.67 22.46
C LYS A 484 -18.09 21.21 21.65
N HIS A 485 -17.91 20.13 20.89
CA HIS A 485 -18.93 19.55 20.03
C HIS A 485 -19.40 18.20 20.58
N SER A 486 -20.64 17.85 20.24
CA SER A 486 -21.16 16.51 20.41
C SER A 486 -20.70 15.64 19.23
N TYR A 487 -20.27 14.43 19.52
CA TYR A 487 -19.82 13.46 18.52
C TYR A 487 -20.90 12.39 18.28
N HIS A 488 -20.86 11.77 17.09
CA HIS A 488 -21.79 10.75 16.57
C HIS A 488 -23.23 11.24 16.31
N GLY A 489 -23.62 11.33 15.02
CA GLY A 489 -24.79 12.09 14.53
C GLY A 489 -26.19 11.64 15.00
N THR A 490 -26.35 10.48 15.63
CA THR A 490 -27.66 9.98 16.10
C THR A 490 -27.82 10.01 17.62
N GLY A 491 -26.72 9.96 18.38
CA GLY A 491 -26.70 10.14 19.82
C GLY A 491 -25.71 11.26 20.13
N LEU A 492 -26.22 12.47 20.38
CA LEU A 492 -25.37 13.62 20.73
C LEU A 492 -24.60 13.29 22.02
N VAL A 493 -23.33 12.91 21.89
CA VAL A 493 -22.47 12.49 22.99
C VAL A 493 -21.34 13.49 23.23
N GLN A 494 -21.07 13.83 24.49
CA GLN A 494 -19.89 14.60 24.89
C GLN A 494 -18.92 13.74 25.70
N TYR A 495 -17.63 14.06 25.57
CA TYR A 495 -16.57 13.40 26.33
C TYR A 495 -15.97 14.36 27.35
N ASP A 496 -15.83 13.88 28.58
CA ASP A 496 -15.16 14.55 29.69
C ASP A 496 -13.82 13.83 29.96
N PHE A 497 -12.73 14.59 29.98
CA PHE A 497 -11.38 14.11 30.28
C PHE A 497 -10.89 14.76 31.57
N HIS A 498 -10.80 13.98 32.64
CA HIS A 498 -10.27 14.44 33.93
C HIS A 498 -8.90 13.82 34.16
N PHE A 499 -7.87 14.65 34.32
CA PHE A 499 -6.50 14.20 34.52
C PHE A 499 -5.97 14.62 35.90
N ASN A 500 -5.47 13.65 36.66
CA ASN A 500 -4.84 13.91 37.96
C ASN A 500 -3.31 13.77 37.85
N ASP A 501 -2.61 14.91 37.87
CA ASP A 501 -1.14 14.98 37.75
C ASP A 501 -0.39 14.14 38.81
N ARG A 502 -0.93 13.99 40.02
CA ARG A 502 -0.21 13.32 41.13
C ARG A 502 -0.07 11.81 40.93
N ASN A 503 -1.08 11.19 40.31
CA ASN A 503 -1.17 9.73 40.17
C ASN A 503 -1.12 9.28 38.70
N ASN A 504 -0.85 10.21 37.77
CA ASN A 504 -0.92 9.98 36.32
C ASN A 504 -2.20 9.23 35.91
N HIS A 505 -3.33 9.59 36.51
CA HIS A 505 -4.58 8.86 36.37
C HIS A 505 -5.56 9.64 35.49
N LEU A 506 -5.86 9.08 34.32
CA LEU A 506 -6.81 9.64 33.35
C LEU A 506 -8.18 8.97 33.51
N ILE A 507 -9.21 9.79 33.77
CA ILE A 507 -10.61 9.35 33.78
C ILE A 507 -11.29 9.91 32.54
N ILE A 508 -11.79 9.03 31.69
CA ILE A 508 -12.58 9.36 30.50
C ILE A 508 -14.03 9.01 30.77
N LYS A 509 -14.93 10.00 30.65
CA LYS A 509 -16.37 9.80 30.74
C LYS A 509 -17.07 10.23 29.46
N GLU A 510 -18.08 9.48 29.10
CA GLU A 510 -18.98 9.72 27.99
C GLU A 510 -20.35 10.11 28.55
N ARG A 511 -20.94 11.21 28.07
CA ARG A 511 -22.26 11.69 28.49
C ARG A 511 -23.20 11.79 27.30
N TYR A 512 -24.34 11.10 27.38
CA TYR A 512 -25.42 11.21 26.39
C TYR A 512 -26.29 12.42 26.69
N MET A 513 -26.43 13.36 25.75
CA MET A 513 -27.21 14.57 25.96
C MET A 513 -28.72 14.36 26.08
N GLN A 514 -29.25 13.31 25.44
CA GLN A 514 -30.69 13.04 25.41
C GLN A 514 -31.18 12.32 26.68
N THR A 515 -30.42 11.33 27.17
CA THR A 515 -30.81 10.50 28.31
C THR A 515 -30.09 10.86 29.61
N ASN A 516 -29.04 11.70 29.51
CA ASN A 516 -28.12 12.04 30.60
C ASN A 516 -27.44 10.82 31.24
N ASP A 517 -27.34 9.70 30.51
CA ASP A 517 -26.60 8.53 30.96
C ASP A 517 -25.09 8.80 30.84
N ILE A 518 -24.33 8.31 31.83
CA ILE A 518 -22.88 8.50 31.93
C ILE A 518 -22.22 7.12 31.84
N PHE A 519 -21.27 7.00 30.92
CA PHE A 519 -20.39 5.85 30.79
C PHE A 519 -18.97 6.24 31.16
N GLN A 520 -18.28 5.40 31.92
CA GLN A 520 -16.88 5.60 32.27
C GLN A 520 -16.03 4.50 31.62
N LEU A 521 -14.94 4.89 30.97
CA LEU A 521 -13.98 3.94 30.42
C LEU A 521 -13.24 3.24 31.57
N ILE A 522 -13.27 1.92 31.58
CA ILE A 522 -12.45 1.10 32.48
C ILE A 522 -11.17 0.71 31.74
N PRO A 523 -9.97 0.97 32.30
CA PRO A 523 -8.71 0.50 31.71
C PRO A 523 -8.69 -1.02 31.56
N HIS A 524 -8.19 -1.48 30.42
CA HIS A 524 -8.14 -2.91 30.08
C HIS A 524 -7.34 -3.75 31.10
N SER A 525 -6.36 -3.14 31.77
CA SER A 525 -5.51 -3.76 32.79
C SER A 525 -6.27 -4.31 33.99
N PHE A 526 -7.48 -3.80 34.27
CA PHE A 526 -8.35 -4.34 35.32
C PHE A 526 -8.94 -5.72 34.96
N PHE A 527 -8.99 -6.08 33.68
CA PHE A 527 -9.50 -7.37 33.21
C PHE A 527 -8.41 -8.35 32.82
N GLU A 528 -7.14 -7.95 32.87
CA GLU A 528 -6.01 -8.84 32.65
C GLU A 528 -6.06 -10.01 33.65
N ASN A 529 -5.98 -11.24 33.15
CA ASN A 529 -6.10 -12.50 33.90
C ASN A 529 -7.50 -12.84 34.44
N GLU A 530 -8.46 -11.92 34.41
CA GLU A 530 -9.85 -12.15 34.84
C GLU A 530 -10.74 -12.58 33.67
N LEU A 531 -10.52 -12.01 32.48
CA LEU A 531 -11.25 -12.34 31.25
C LEU A 531 -10.32 -12.94 30.18
N PRO A 532 -10.85 -13.79 29.28
CA PRO A 532 -10.10 -14.25 28.11
C PRO A 532 -9.65 -13.07 27.24
N ASP A 533 -8.49 -13.20 26.60
CA ASP A 533 -7.83 -12.13 25.85
C ASP A 533 -8.74 -11.50 24.79
N MET A 534 -9.57 -12.30 24.09
CA MET A 534 -10.52 -11.78 23.09
C MET A 534 -11.44 -10.68 23.63
N PHE A 535 -11.86 -10.78 24.90
CA PHE A 535 -12.72 -9.79 25.55
C PHE A 535 -11.95 -8.56 26.04
N VAL A 536 -10.62 -8.66 26.18
CA VAL A 536 -9.75 -7.58 26.64
C VAL A 536 -9.09 -6.87 25.46
N SER A 537 -8.38 -7.59 24.60
CA SER A 537 -7.61 -7.07 23.45
C SER A 537 -8.51 -6.49 22.35
N ASN A 538 -9.62 -7.15 22.02
CA ASN A 538 -10.50 -6.75 20.91
C ASN A 538 -11.66 -5.84 21.29
N HIS A 539 -11.77 -5.42 22.56
CA HIS A 539 -12.87 -4.56 23.01
C HIS A 539 -12.40 -3.42 23.93
N SER A 540 -13.16 -2.32 23.94
CA SER A 540 -13.10 -1.26 24.96
C SER A 540 -14.25 -1.43 25.96
N HIS A 541 -13.98 -1.15 27.24
CA HIS A 541 -14.89 -1.48 28.35
C HIS A 541 -15.53 -0.22 28.93
N TRP A 542 -16.84 -0.07 28.74
CA TRP A 542 -17.59 1.13 29.14
C TRP A 542 -18.60 0.82 30.23
N TRP A 543 -18.35 1.33 31.44
CA TRP A 543 -19.22 1.11 32.60
C TRP A 543 -20.34 2.14 32.67
N ASN A 544 -21.58 1.66 32.60
CA ASN A 544 -22.78 2.46 32.82
C ASN A 544 -23.06 2.59 34.33
N THR A 545 -22.94 3.79 34.87
CA THR A 545 -23.11 4.05 36.31
C THR A 545 -24.54 3.84 36.81
N LYS A 546 -25.54 3.96 35.93
CA LYS A 546 -26.97 3.86 36.26
C LYS A 546 -27.44 2.40 36.25
N ASN A 547 -27.08 1.66 35.21
CA ASN A 547 -27.52 0.28 35.03
C ASN A 547 -26.59 -0.74 35.69
N GLN A 548 -25.38 -0.33 36.11
CA GLN A 548 -24.36 -1.21 36.70
C GLN A 548 -23.96 -2.35 35.73
N THR A 549 -23.79 -1.99 34.46
CA THR A 549 -23.38 -2.91 33.39
C THR A 549 -22.17 -2.35 32.67
N ILE A 550 -21.26 -3.23 32.24
CA ILE A 550 -20.10 -2.89 31.43
C ILE A 550 -20.36 -3.38 30.00
N GLU A 551 -20.33 -2.45 29.06
CA GLU A 551 -20.51 -2.71 27.63
C GLU A 551 -19.15 -2.97 26.98
N PHE A 552 -19.05 -4.06 26.22
CA PHE A 552 -17.90 -4.38 25.39
C PHE A 552 -18.16 -3.78 24.01
N ARG A 553 -17.47 -2.68 23.72
CA ARG A 553 -17.54 -1.97 22.43
C ARG A 553 -16.29 -2.28 21.60
N PRO A 554 -16.30 -2.03 20.29
CA PRO A 554 -15.07 -2.06 19.49
C PRO A 554 -13.92 -1.27 20.15
N VAL A 555 -12.67 -1.71 19.97
CA VAL A 555 -11.50 -1.01 20.55
C VAL A 555 -11.40 0.41 20.01
N HIS A 556 -11.49 0.55 18.69
CA HIS A 556 -11.21 1.79 18.00
C HIS A 556 -12.46 2.66 17.89
N PHE A 557 -12.34 3.90 18.37
CA PHE A 557 -13.38 4.94 18.32
C PHE A 557 -13.91 5.23 16.91
N LYS A 558 -13.09 4.98 15.87
CA LYS A 558 -13.46 5.23 14.46
C LYS A 558 -14.41 4.18 13.87
N ASP A 559 -14.65 3.07 14.57
CA ASP A 559 -15.60 2.07 14.09
C ASP A 559 -17.00 2.69 13.96
N ILE A 560 -17.64 2.50 12.81
CA ILE A 560 -19.00 3.00 12.51
C ILE A 560 -19.98 2.48 13.57
N ASN A 561 -19.72 1.28 14.09
CA ASN A 561 -20.56 0.65 15.08
C ASN A 561 -20.05 0.79 16.51
N PHE A 562 -19.13 1.72 16.80
CA PHE A 562 -18.58 1.91 18.15
C PHE A 562 -19.66 2.05 19.24
N LEU A 563 -20.74 2.78 18.96
CA LEU A 563 -21.85 2.97 19.91
C LEU A 563 -22.99 1.95 19.78
N THR A 564 -23.13 1.31 18.61
CA THR A 564 -24.29 0.44 18.28
C THR A 564 -23.98 -1.02 18.49
N ASN A 565 -22.75 -1.47 18.19
CA ASN A 565 -22.33 -2.84 18.39
C ASN A 565 -21.95 -3.07 19.84
N LYS A 566 -22.85 -3.73 20.57
CA LYS A 566 -22.68 -4.14 21.96
C LYS A 566 -22.69 -5.66 21.98
N SER A 567 -21.68 -6.33 21.45
CA SER A 567 -21.74 -7.80 21.28
C SER A 567 -21.85 -8.53 22.63
N TYR A 568 -21.23 -7.96 23.68
CA TYR A 568 -21.21 -8.54 25.02
C TYR A 568 -21.51 -7.50 26.11
N ILE A 569 -22.17 -7.93 27.18
CA ILE A 569 -22.44 -7.11 28.37
C ILE A 569 -22.05 -7.92 29.61
N LEU A 570 -21.29 -7.28 30.50
CA LEU A 570 -21.02 -7.79 31.85
C LEU A 570 -21.95 -7.09 32.84
N SER A 571 -22.77 -7.88 33.54
CA SER A 571 -23.64 -7.37 34.61
C SER A 571 -22.89 -7.38 35.94
N MET A 572 -22.67 -6.21 36.55
CA MET A 572 -21.99 -6.12 37.85
C MET A 572 -22.82 -6.70 39.00
N ARG A 573 -24.14 -6.89 38.80
CA ARG A 573 -25.03 -7.46 39.81
C ARG A 573 -24.90 -8.99 39.88
N THR A 574 -24.71 -9.63 38.74
CA THR A 574 -24.69 -11.10 38.63
C THR A 574 -23.30 -11.66 38.37
N GLY A 575 -22.35 -10.84 37.90
CA GLY A 575 -21.01 -11.26 37.50
C GLY A 575 -20.95 -12.02 36.17
N TYR A 576 -22.06 -12.16 35.46
CA TYR A 576 -22.11 -12.88 34.18
C TYR A 576 -21.82 -11.97 32.99
N VAL A 577 -21.01 -12.47 32.06
CA VAL A 577 -20.86 -11.92 30.71
C VAL A 577 -21.84 -12.64 29.77
N THR A 578 -22.74 -11.88 29.15
CA THR A 578 -23.76 -12.41 28.24
C THR A 578 -23.70 -11.77 26.86
N THR A 579 -24.05 -12.53 25.82
CA THR A 579 -24.29 -11.97 24.49
C THR A 579 -25.57 -11.14 24.47
N THR A 580 -25.64 -10.13 23.60
CA THR A 580 -26.82 -9.25 23.48
C THR A 580 -27.87 -9.71 22.48
N GLU A 581 -27.62 -10.82 21.79
CA GLU A 581 -28.58 -11.44 20.88
C GLU A 581 -29.80 -11.95 21.66
N ARG A 582 -30.98 -11.42 21.32
CA ARG A 582 -32.24 -11.72 22.04
C ARG A 582 -32.73 -13.16 21.86
N VAL A 583 -32.29 -13.85 20.81
CA VAL A 583 -32.79 -15.18 20.45
C VAL A 583 -31.93 -16.29 21.06
N ASN A 584 -30.61 -16.10 21.15
CA ASN A 584 -29.65 -17.07 21.67
C ASN A 584 -28.67 -16.40 22.65
N THR A 585 -29.15 -16.06 23.86
CA THR A 585 -28.25 -15.52 24.88
C THR A 585 -27.27 -16.61 25.33
N GLN A 586 -25.98 -16.32 25.25
CA GLN A 586 -24.91 -17.22 25.70
C GLN A 586 -24.20 -16.62 26.91
N ILE A 587 -23.75 -17.47 27.84
CA ILE A 587 -23.06 -17.08 29.07
C ILE A 587 -21.61 -17.55 29.01
N LEU A 588 -20.67 -16.67 29.31
CA LEU A 588 -19.25 -17.02 29.42
C LEU A 588 -18.99 -17.92 30.64
N ILE A 589 -18.33 -19.05 30.41
CA ILE A 589 -17.85 -19.92 31.49
C ILE A 589 -16.54 -19.35 32.04
N ASN A 590 -16.46 -19.20 33.37
CA ASN A 590 -15.27 -18.72 34.04
C ASN A 590 -14.08 -19.67 33.81
N GLN A 591 -12.93 -19.13 33.39
CA GLN A 591 -11.70 -19.89 33.15
C GLN A 591 -11.12 -20.54 34.42
N SER A 592 -11.51 -20.10 35.62
CA SER A 592 -11.14 -20.73 36.89
C SER A 592 -12.04 -21.92 37.28
N SER A 593 -13.16 -22.13 36.57
CA SER A 593 -14.08 -23.23 36.87
C SER A 593 -13.42 -24.61 36.65
N THR A 594 -13.80 -25.59 37.47
CA THR A 594 -13.31 -26.97 37.36
C THR A 594 -13.65 -27.59 36.01
N PHE A 595 -14.83 -27.25 35.46
CA PHE A 595 -15.27 -27.69 34.14
C PHE A 595 -14.33 -27.20 33.02
N PHE A 596 -14.04 -25.89 32.98
CA PHE A 596 -13.12 -25.33 32.00
C PHE A 596 -11.72 -25.96 32.13
N GLN A 597 -11.20 -26.05 33.36
CA GLN A 597 -9.87 -26.62 33.62
C GLN A 597 -9.76 -28.08 33.18
N SER A 598 -10.81 -28.88 33.39
CA SER A 598 -10.84 -30.29 32.97
C SER A 598 -10.75 -30.44 31.45
N LEU A 599 -11.55 -29.69 30.68
CA LEU A 599 -11.53 -29.75 29.22
C LEU A 599 -10.24 -29.15 28.64
N PHE A 600 -9.80 -28.02 29.20
CA PHE A 600 -8.58 -27.33 28.77
C PHE A 600 -7.35 -28.23 28.94
N ASN A 601 -7.11 -28.75 30.15
CA ASN A 601 -5.92 -29.56 30.43
C ASN A 601 -5.92 -30.91 29.69
N ARG A 602 -7.10 -31.47 29.39
CA ARG A 602 -7.20 -32.75 28.67
C ARG A 602 -6.94 -32.61 27.17
N TYR A 603 -7.49 -31.57 26.53
CA TYR A 603 -7.50 -31.45 25.07
C TYR A 603 -6.86 -30.16 24.56
N PHE A 604 -7.31 -29.00 25.02
CA PHE A 604 -7.04 -27.73 24.34
C PHE A 604 -5.70 -27.06 24.71
N ILE A 605 -5.07 -27.46 25.83
CA ILE A 605 -3.69 -27.06 26.18
C ILE A 605 -2.68 -27.42 25.08
N ARG A 606 -3.02 -28.41 24.24
CA ARG A 606 -2.20 -28.85 23.10
C ARG A 606 -2.27 -27.91 21.91
N LEU A 607 -3.22 -26.97 21.86
CA LEU A 607 -3.41 -26.06 20.73
C LEU A 607 -3.06 -24.61 21.07
N ASP A 608 -3.43 -24.15 22.27
CA ASP A 608 -3.28 -22.75 22.65
C ASP A 608 -3.19 -22.55 24.18
N ASP A 609 -2.75 -21.36 24.58
CA ASP A 609 -2.64 -20.97 25.97
C ASP A 609 -4.00 -20.57 26.54
N LYS A 610 -4.17 -20.75 27.86
CA LYS A 610 -5.40 -20.45 28.61
C LYS A 610 -6.08 -19.11 28.24
N PRO A 611 -5.40 -17.95 28.14
CA PRO A 611 -6.07 -16.68 27.87
C PRO A 611 -6.72 -16.61 26.48
N TYR A 612 -6.26 -17.39 25.50
CA TYR A 612 -6.79 -17.37 24.13
C TYR A 612 -7.93 -18.37 23.89
N ILE A 613 -8.38 -19.07 24.93
CA ILE A 613 -9.47 -20.03 24.86
C ILE A 613 -10.63 -19.57 25.75
N TYR A 614 -11.82 -19.53 25.17
CA TYR A 614 -13.04 -19.20 25.90
C TYR A 614 -14.18 -20.17 25.57
N MET A 615 -15.08 -20.37 26.52
CA MET A 615 -16.21 -21.29 26.39
C MET A 615 -17.50 -20.54 26.70
N MET A 616 -18.47 -20.65 25.80
CA MET A 616 -19.79 -20.02 25.92
C MET A 616 -20.85 -21.11 26.06
N ARG A 617 -21.75 -20.96 27.03
CA ARG A 617 -22.87 -21.87 27.28
C ARG A 617 -24.16 -21.26 26.78
N ASP A 618 -24.94 -22.02 26.01
CA ASP A 618 -26.30 -21.58 25.62
C ASP A 618 -27.22 -21.50 26.84
N ASN A 619 -27.96 -20.40 26.97
CA ASN A 619 -28.93 -20.16 28.06
C ASN A 619 -30.32 -20.75 27.71
N ILE A 620 -30.34 -22.03 27.34
CA ILE A 620 -31.55 -22.82 27.05
C ILE A 620 -31.76 -23.79 28.24
N ASP A 621 -33.00 -24.29 28.43
CA ASP A 621 -33.35 -25.28 29.45
C ASP A 621 -32.28 -26.37 29.63
N GLN A 622 -32.09 -26.83 30.87
CA GLN A 622 -31.00 -27.74 31.29
C GLN A 622 -30.87 -29.03 30.45
N THR A 623 -31.89 -29.38 29.65
CA THR A 623 -31.98 -30.60 28.84
C THR A 623 -31.32 -30.50 27.45
N ASN A 624 -31.09 -29.30 26.89
CA ASN A 624 -30.51 -29.08 25.54
C ASN A 624 -29.38 -28.02 25.57
N CYS A 625 -28.47 -28.13 26.54
CA CYS A 625 -27.39 -27.17 26.71
C CYS A 625 -26.14 -27.58 25.91
N ILE A 626 -25.80 -26.82 24.86
CA ILE A 626 -24.56 -26.98 24.09
C ILE A 626 -23.52 -25.96 24.59
N ILE A 627 -22.26 -26.39 24.64
CA ILE A 627 -21.13 -25.53 25.02
C ILE A 627 -20.26 -25.28 23.78
N HIS A 628 -20.09 -24.02 23.43
CA HIS A 628 -19.28 -23.58 22.29
C HIS A 628 -17.89 -23.20 22.80
N ILE A 629 -16.86 -23.87 22.31
CA ILE A 629 -15.47 -23.68 22.69
C ILE A 629 -14.77 -22.95 21.54
N HIS A 630 -14.09 -21.85 21.84
CA HIS A 630 -13.48 -20.98 20.83
C HIS A 630 -12.00 -20.75 21.14
N LEU A 631 -11.16 -20.90 20.13
CA LEU A 631 -9.73 -20.60 20.20
C LEU A 631 -9.46 -19.32 19.40
N SER A 632 -9.44 -18.18 20.09
CA SER A 632 -9.47 -16.85 19.46
C SER A 632 -8.30 -16.60 18.51
N ARG A 633 -7.11 -17.09 18.86
CA ARG A 633 -5.89 -16.92 18.05
C ARG A 633 -5.79 -17.88 16.86
N LEU A 634 -6.53 -18.99 16.87
CA LEU A 634 -6.55 -19.97 15.78
C LEU A 634 -7.77 -19.81 14.86
N GLY A 635 -8.83 -19.17 15.35
CA GLY A 635 -10.10 -19.07 14.61
C GLY A 635 -10.83 -20.40 14.46
N ILE A 636 -10.50 -21.39 15.29
CA ILE A 636 -11.14 -22.72 15.30
C ILE A 636 -12.16 -22.76 16.44
N ALA A 637 -13.28 -23.42 16.22
CA ALA A 637 -14.33 -23.60 17.21
C ALA A 637 -14.85 -25.05 17.29
N PHE A 638 -15.19 -25.46 18.51
CA PHE A 638 -15.72 -26.78 18.82
C PHE A 638 -17.05 -26.66 19.56
N GLN A 639 -17.87 -27.72 19.49
CA GLN A 639 -19.12 -27.84 20.23
C GLN A 639 -19.06 -29.07 21.12
N TYR A 640 -19.33 -28.89 22.40
CA TYR A 640 -19.42 -29.98 23.37
C TYR A 640 -20.86 -30.21 23.76
N ASP A 641 -21.34 -31.44 23.57
CA ASP A 641 -22.65 -31.89 24.08
C ASP A 641 -22.43 -32.69 25.39
N PRO A 642 -22.87 -32.17 26.55
CA PRO A 642 -22.73 -32.84 27.84
C PRO A 642 -23.46 -34.18 27.95
N ARG A 643 -24.40 -34.50 27.06
CA ARG A 643 -25.17 -35.76 27.10
C ARG A 643 -24.40 -36.92 26.47
N THR A 644 -23.70 -36.63 25.39
CA THR A 644 -22.92 -37.63 24.64
C THR A 644 -21.46 -37.66 25.07
N ASN A 645 -20.99 -36.63 25.79
CA ASN A 645 -19.58 -36.37 26.11
C ASN A 645 -18.68 -36.23 24.86
N ILE A 646 -19.26 -35.90 23.71
CA ILE A 646 -18.55 -35.75 22.44
C ILE A 646 -18.24 -34.27 22.18
N ILE A 647 -17.00 -33.99 21.77
CA ILE A 647 -16.57 -32.67 21.30
C ILE A 647 -16.51 -32.70 19.78
N MET A 648 -17.41 -31.98 19.12
CA MET A 648 -17.51 -31.86 17.66
C MET A 648 -16.69 -30.67 17.14
N SER A 649 -15.98 -30.85 16.03
CA SER A 649 -15.37 -29.72 15.32
C SER A 649 -16.42 -28.99 14.47
N ARG A 650 -16.37 -27.65 14.44
CA ARG A 650 -17.26 -26.86 13.56
C ARG A 650 -16.75 -26.78 12.13
N GLU A 651 -15.44 -26.82 11.95
CA GLU A 651 -14.76 -26.78 10.65
C GLU A 651 -14.86 -28.13 9.93
N TYR A 652 -14.85 -29.22 10.70
CA TYR A 652 -14.95 -30.59 10.20
C TYR A 652 -16.17 -31.29 10.82
N SER A 653 -17.35 -31.08 10.21
CA SER A 653 -18.65 -31.52 10.73
C SER A 653 -18.77 -33.00 11.06
N ASP A 654 -18.00 -33.85 10.40
CA ASP A 654 -18.05 -35.31 10.54
C ASP A 654 -16.98 -35.85 11.51
N MET A 655 -16.26 -34.95 12.19
CA MET A 655 -15.12 -35.26 13.06
C MET A 655 -15.35 -34.78 14.50
N CYS A 656 -14.96 -35.63 15.46
CA CYS A 656 -14.91 -35.32 16.88
C CYS A 656 -13.48 -35.40 17.43
N VAL A 657 -13.24 -34.81 18.60
CA VAL A 657 -11.95 -34.92 19.30
C VAL A 657 -11.78 -36.35 19.81
N ASP A 658 -10.68 -37.00 19.41
CA ASP A 658 -10.37 -38.36 19.82
C ASP A 658 -10.10 -38.41 21.34
N GLU A 659 -10.70 -39.35 22.07
CA GLU A 659 -10.41 -39.50 23.50
C GLU A 659 -8.94 -39.88 23.75
N HIS A 660 -8.33 -40.59 22.81
CA HIS A 660 -6.94 -41.05 22.83
C HIS A 660 -6.08 -40.18 21.91
N GLN A 661 -5.53 -39.12 22.46
CA GLN A 661 -4.68 -38.18 21.73
C GLN A 661 -3.24 -38.68 21.45
N LEU A 662 -2.97 -39.98 21.59
CA LEU A 662 -1.68 -40.61 21.28
C LEU A 662 -1.81 -41.38 19.96
N PHE A 663 -1.08 -40.94 18.94
CA PHE A 663 -1.14 -41.52 17.58
C PHE A 663 0.15 -42.21 17.15
N GLY A 664 1.18 -42.27 18.01
CA GLY A 664 2.35 -43.14 17.86
C GLY A 664 3.49 -42.61 16.99
N THR A 665 3.36 -41.45 16.35
CA THR A 665 4.44 -40.68 15.70
C THR A 665 4.51 -39.26 16.29
N LEU A 666 5.56 -38.50 16.00
CA LEU A 666 5.85 -37.21 16.63
C LEU A 666 5.83 -37.30 18.16
N THR A 667 6.40 -38.35 18.73
CA THR A 667 6.18 -38.77 20.13
C THR A 667 6.63 -37.76 21.19
N SER A 668 7.56 -36.86 20.86
CA SER A 668 7.99 -35.76 21.75
C SER A 668 7.21 -34.46 21.56
N LEU A 669 6.28 -34.39 20.61
CA LEU A 669 5.48 -33.20 20.36
C LEU A 669 4.34 -33.09 21.39
N THR A 670 4.32 -32.01 22.15
CA THR A 670 3.27 -31.76 23.15
C THR A 670 2.04 -31.08 22.55
N SER A 671 2.23 -30.38 21.42
CA SER A 671 1.19 -29.62 20.74
C SER A 671 0.56 -30.42 19.59
N GLY A 672 -0.77 -30.42 19.50
CA GLY A 672 -1.52 -31.10 18.45
C GLY A 672 -2.80 -31.74 18.97
N LEU A 673 -3.89 -31.55 18.24
CA LEU A 673 -5.20 -32.13 18.55
C LEU A 673 -5.60 -33.13 17.47
N LEU A 674 -5.77 -34.38 17.88
CA LEU A 674 -6.23 -35.46 17.03
C LEU A 674 -7.76 -35.48 16.97
N LEU A 675 -8.28 -35.54 15.75
CA LEU A 675 -9.68 -35.69 15.44
C LEU A 675 -9.92 -37.07 14.82
N SER A 676 -10.99 -37.72 15.28
CA SER A 676 -11.49 -38.98 14.78
C SER A 676 -12.85 -38.79 14.12
N PRO A 677 -13.23 -39.62 13.14
CA PRO A 677 -14.59 -39.61 12.63
C PRO A 677 -15.58 -39.95 13.74
N LEU A 678 -16.80 -39.42 13.62
CA LEU A 678 -17.91 -39.75 14.53
C LEU A 678 -18.22 -41.26 14.48
N ALA A 679 -17.83 -42.01 15.50
CA ALA A 679 -18.25 -43.40 15.66
C ALA A 679 -19.71 -43.44 16.15
N VAL A 680 -20.61 -44.04 15.38
CA VAL A 680 -21.95 -44.39 15.87
C VAL A 680 -21.78 -45.56 16.85
N ASN A 681 -22.15 -45.36 18.11
CA ASN A 681 -22.02 -46.37 19.17
C ASN A 681 -22.82 -47.63 18.84
N ASN A 682 -22.20 -48.61 18.19
CA ASN A 682 -22.60 -50.01 18.24
C ASN A 682 -21.49 -50.81 18.92
N ASN A 683 -21.82 -51.33 20.10
CA ASN A 683 -21.00 -52.15 21.00
C ASN A 683 -19.81 -52.89 20.35
N HIS A 684 -18.59 -52.50 20.76
CA HIS A 684 -17.35 -53.28 20.72
C HIS A 684 -16.76 -53.74 19.38
N LYS A 685 -17.07 -53.11 18.25
CA LYS A 685 -16.22 -53.22 17.05
C LYS A 685 -15.72 -51.84 16.65
N MET A 686 -14.40 -51.64 16.67
CA MET A 686 -13.77 -50.44 16.09
C MET A 686 -14.08 -50.40 14.60
N GLU A 687 -15.16 -49.73 14.22
CA GLU A 687 -15.47 -49.41 12.83
C GLU A 687 -14.51 -48.30 12.40
N ARG A 688 -13.39 -48.70 11.78
CA ARG A 688 -12.44 -47.76 11.17
C ARG A 688 -12.95 -47.43 9.78
N TYR A 689 -13.45 -46.20 9.56
CA TYR A 689 -13.16 -45.35 8.39
C TYR A 689 -13.77 -43.93 8.52
N PRO A 690 -13.26 -42.88 7.84
CA PRO A 690 -11.93 -42.66 7.22
C PRO A 690 -11.08 -41.60 7.96
N TYR A 691 -9.76 -41.65 7.79
CA TYR A 691 -8.77 -40.58 8.05
C TYR A 691 -8.93 -39.75 9.33
N ARG A 692 -8.14 -40.08 10.36
CA ARG A 692 -7.95 -39.17 11.48
C ARG A 692 -7.21 -37.91 11.03
N LYS A 693 -7.55 -36.77 11.59
CA LYS A 693 -6.90 -35.48 11.27
C LYS A 693 -6.16 -34.98 12.49
N LEU A 694 -4.92 -34.56 12.31
CA LEU A 694 -4.13 -33.92 13.36
C LEU A 694 -4.04 -32.43 13.06
N ILE A 695 -4.62 -31.61 13.93
CA ILE A 695 -4.50 -30.15 13.89
C ILE A 695 -3.26 -29.77 14.70
N VAL A 696 -2.30 -29.11 14.07
CA VAL A 696 -1.09 -28.62 14.74
C VAL A 696 -0.99 -27.10 14.57
N PRO A 697 -0.88 -26.33 15.67
CA PRO A 697 -0.72 -24.89 15.55
C PRO A 697 0.64 -24.54 14.91
N PHE A 698 0.73 -23.40 14.24
CA PHE A 698 1.99 -22.90 13.72
C PHE A 698 2.68 -21.97 14.73
N GLY A 699 4.01 -22.13 14.89
CA GLY A 699 4.84 -21.31 15.76
C GLY A 699 6.33 -21.71 15.70
N GLU A 700 7.17 -21.06 16.49
CA GLU A 700 8.58 -21.40 16.63
C GLU A 700 8.75 -22.63 17.53
N LEU A 701 9.53 -23.61 17.06
CA LEU A 701 9.75 -24.85 17.82
C LEU A 701 10.90 -24.68 18.82
N ARG A 702 10.67 -25.08 20.06
CA ARG A 702 11.69 -25.14 21.12
C ARG A 702 11.75 -26.53 21.75
N SER A 703 12.96 -26.97 22.08
CA SER A 703 13.21 -28.20 22.83
C SER A 703 13.42 -27.87 24.30
N GLU A 704 12.61 -28.46 25.17
CA GLU A 704 12.78 -28.40 26.63
C GLU A 704 13.17 -29.77 27.18
N LYS A 705 14.15 -29.81 28.08
CA LYS A 705 14.52 -31.03 28.81
C LYS A 705 13.63 -31.14 30.03
N THR A 706 12.85 -32.21 30.12
CA THR A 706 12.09 -32.52 31.34
C THR A 706 13.04 -33.05 32.43
N SER A 707 12.80 -32.67 33.70
CA SER A 707 13.70 -32.97 34.82
C SER A 707 13.77 -34.45 35.19
N ASP A 708 12.76 -35.23 34.82
CA ASP A 708 12.52 -36.54 35.41
C ASP A 708 12.89 -37.71 34.49
N ILE A 709 13.11 -37.44 33.19
CA ILE A 709 13.57 -38.41 32.19
C ILE A 709 14.40 -37.62 31.17
N ASN A 710 15.50 -38.15 30.63
CA ASN A 710 16.27 -37.57 29.52
C ASN A 710 15.47 -37.49 28.19
N GLN A 711 14.17 -37.19 28.24
CA GLN A 711 13.29 -36.98 27.11
C GLN A 711 13.15 -35.47 26.84
N GLN A 712 13.51 -35.07 25.62
CA GLN A 712 13.24 -33.74 25.12
C GLN A 712 11.78 -33.64 24.70
N ALA A 713 11.07 -32.64 25.22
CA ALA A 713 9.74 -32.26 24.76
C ALA A 713 9.88 -31.13 23.74
N VAL A 714 9.17 -31.23 22.62
CA VAL A 714 9.12 -30.16 21.61
C VAL A 714 7.82 -29.39 21.79
N ILE A 715 7.96 -28.09 22.07
CA ILE A 715 6.85 -27.17 22.32
C ILE A 715 6.81 -26.14 21.19
N ILE A 716 5.59 -25.81 20.75
CA ILE A 716 5.35 -24.78 19.75
C ILE A 716 5.09 -23.46 20.47
N GLN A 717 6.08 -22.57 20.47
CA GLN A 717 5.91 -21.23 21.01
C GLN A 717 5.29 -20.32 19.96
N ARG A 718 4.16 -19.72 20.32
CA ARG A 718 3.43 -18.80 19.45
C ARG A 718 3.64 -17.38 19.98
N SER A 719 4.44 -16.60 19.27
CA SER A 719 4.64 -15.18 19.60
C SER A 719 3.33 -14.39 19.39
N SER A 720 3.13 -13.34 20.18
CA SER A 720 2.01 -12.40 20.06
C SER A 720 2.10 -11.48 18.83
N SER A 721 3.06 -11.73 17.94
CA SER A 721 3.22 -10.99 16.69
C SER A 721 2.05 -11.27 15.75
N VAL A 722 1.46 -10.19 15.21
CA VAL A 722 0.31 -10.21 14.29
C VAL A 722 0.50 -11.18 13.09
N SER A 723 1.74 -11.53 12.75
CA SER A 723 2.11 -12.34 11.59
C SER A 723 1.60 -13.80 11.58
N PHE A 724 1.35 -14.41 12.75
CA PHE A 724 0.97 -15.85 12.85
C PHE A 724 -0.48 -16.07 13.31
N LEU A 725 -1.28 -15.00 13.38
CA LEU A 725 -2.70 -15.08 13.74
C LEU A 725 -3.46 -15.99 12.77
N HIS A 726 -4.24 -16.94 13.31
CA HIS A 726 -5.07 -17.91 12.59
C HIS A 726 -4.33 -19.00 11.80
N GLN A 727 -3.02 -19.19 12.02
CA GLN A 727 -2.26 -20.21 11.28
C GLN A 727 -2.14 -21.53 12.07
N TYR A 728 -2.66 -22.59 11.44
CA TYR A 728 -2.47 -23.99 11.82
C TYR A 728 -2.36 -24.84 10.57
N PHE A 729 -1.79 -26.04 10.73
CA PHE A 729 -1.73 -27.04 9.67
C PHE A 729 -2.55 -28.25 10.07
N VAL A 730 -3.17 -28.86 9.06
CA VAL A 730 -3.93 -30.10 9.23
C VAL A 730 -3.21 -31.21 8.49
N PHE A 731 -2.97 -32.30 9.21
CA PHE A 731 -2.31 -33.47 8.69
C PHE A 731 -3.26 -34.66 8.72
N ILE A 732 -3.36 -35.38 7.60
CA ILE A 732 -4.16 -36.59 7.50
C ILE A 732 -3.31 -37.78 7.94
N LEU A 733 -3.85 -38.56 8.90
CA LEU A 733 -3.32 -39.85 9.31
C LEU A 733 -3.98 -40.95 8.48
N ASN A 734 -3.18 -41.60 7.63
CA ASN A 734 -3.60 -42.82 6.96
C ASN A 734 -3.12 -44.03 7.76
N ASP A 735 -4.02 -44.61 8.56
CA ASP A 735 -3.74 -45.74 9.47
C ASP A 735 -3.29 -47.01 8.73
N ARG A 736 -3.69 -47.16 7.46
CA ARG A 736 -3.36 -48.33 6.63
C ARG A 736 -1.98 -48.19 6.01
N LEU A 737 -1.69 -47.02 5.42
CA LEU A 737 -0.38 -46.73 4.83
C LEU A 737 0.69 -46.34 5.87
N LYS A 738 0.27 -46.11 7.12
CA LYS A 738 1.14 -45.68 8.24
C LYS A 738 1.91 -44.40 7.93
N ILE A 739 1.21 -43.43 7.33
CA ILE A 739 1.77 -42.13 6.96
C ILE A 739 0.92 -40.97 7.43
N LEU A 740 1.64 -39.88 7.71
CA LEU A 740 1.12 -38.55 7.99
C LEU A 740 1.41 -37.67 6.76
N GLN A 741 0.37 -37.05 6.19
CA GLN A 741 0.46 -36.23 4.97
C GLN A 741 -0.25 -34.87 5.17
N SER A 742 0.26 -33.83 4.51
CA SER A 742 -0.33 -32.48 4.52
C SER A 742 -1.34 -32.30 3.38
N THR A 743 -2.42 -31.56 3.63
CA THR A 743 -3.55 -31.37 2.69
C THR A 743 -3.44 -30.13 1.82
N ASP A 744 -2.84 -29.04 2.32
CA ASP A 744 -3.26 -27.70 1.88
C ASP A 744 -2.15 -26.85 1.22
N SER A 745 -0.85 -27.13 1.45
CA SER A 745 0.24 -26.33 0.87
C SER A 745 1.64 -26.97 0.96
N PRO A 746 2.60 -26.61 0.08
CA PRO A 746 4.03 -26.90 0.25
C PRO A 746 4.54 -26.59 1.66
N THR A 747 4.07 -25.48 2.20
CA THR A 747 4.44 -24.97 3.51
C THR A 747 4.04 -25.93 4.63
N GLY A 748 2.86 -26.54 4.55
CA GLY A 748 2.45 -27.59 5.49
C GLY A 748 3.32 -28.84 5.39
N TRP A 749 3.74 -29.23 4.18
CA TRP A 749 4.69 -30.35 4.00
C TRP A 749 6.08 -30.04 4.59
N LEU A 750 6.58 -28.82 4.40
CA LEU A 750 7.83 -28.34 5.01
C LEU A 750 7.72 -28.30 6.54
N TYR A 751 6.61 -27.81 7.08
CA TYR A 751 6.38 -27.78 8.52
C TYR A 751 6.32 -29.19 9.11
N LEU A 752 5.66 -30.12 8.42
CA LEU A 752 5.63 -31.52 8.82
C LEU A 752 7.03 -32.15 8.83
N ALA A 753 7.87 -31.85 7.83
CA ALA A 753 9.25 -32.30 7.80
C ALA A 753 10.06 -31.73 8.98
N LEU A 754 9.86 -30.45 9.31
CA LEU A 754 10.48 -29.81 10.47
C LEU A 754 10.04 -30.47 11.79
N LEU A 755 8.75 -30.76 11.97
CA LEU A 755 8.23 -31.45 13.14
C LEU A 755 8.88 -32.83 13.31
N HIS A 756 8.97 -33.62 12.23
CA HIS A 756 9.64 -34.92 12.27
C HIS A 756 11.14 -34.81 12.55
N ALA A 757 11.83 -33.79 12.01
CA ALA A 757 13.24 -33.55 12.30
C ALA A 757 13.49 -33.22 13.77
N MET A 758 12.67 -32.34 14.36
CA MET A 758 12.78 -31.90 15.76
C MET A 758 12.34 -32.98 16.77
N THR A 759 11.41 -33.85 16.37
CA THR A 759 10.92 -34.95 17.22
C THR A 759 11.66 -36.28 16.98
N SER A 760 12.77 -36.24 16.25
CA SER A 760 13.54 -37.43 15.90
C SER A 760 14.16 -38.09 17.13
N HIS A 761 14.12 -39.42 17.15
CA HIS A 761 14.69 -40.27 18.18
C HIS A 761 15.46 -41.42 17.52
N PRO A 762 16.52 -42.00 18.15
CA PRO A 762 17.28 -43.12 17.58
C PRO A 762 16.44 -44.37 17.29
N LEU A 763 15.35 -44.55 18.04
CA LEU A 763 14.38 -45.61 17.80
C LEU A 763 13.26 -45.12 16.87
N PRO A 764 12.79 -45.96 15.94
CA PRO A 764 11.68 -45.59 15.07
C PRO A 764 10.42 -45.39 15.88
N ASP A 765 9.56 -44.49 15.41
CA ASP A 765 8.24 -44.32 16.01
C ASP A 765 7.34 -45.53 15.68
N GLN A 766 6.42 -45.84 16.59
CA GLN A 766 5.59 -47.06 16.51
C GLN A 766 4.61 -47.02 15.34
N TYR A 767 4.27 -45.83 14.85
CA TYR A 767 3.26 -45.65 13.84
C TYR A 767 3.85 -45.80 12.43
N THR A 768 4.86 -45.00 12.09
CA THR A 768 5.49 -45.00 10.76
C THR A 768 6.51 -46.11 10.58
N GLY A 769 7.08 -46.63 11.68
CA GLY A 769 8.20 -47.58 11.63
C GLY A 769 9.52 -46.93 11.16
N MET A 770 9.56 -45.60 11.06
CA MET A 770 10.72 -44.79 10.70
C MET A 770 11.14 -43.90 11.87
N THR A 771 12.40 -43.48 11.87
CA THR A 771 12.86 -42.38 12.71
C THR A 771 12.33 -41.05 12.16
N GLY A 772 12.22 -40.04 13.02
CA GLY A 772 11.81 -38.70 12.61
C GLY A 772 12.71 -38.11 11.52
N MET A 773 14.01 -38.33 11.60
CA MET A 773 14.97 -37.90 10.58
C MET A 773 14.73 -38.56 9.21
N GLU A 774 14.57 -39.89 9.16
CA GLU A 774 14.26 -40.61 7.92
C GLU A 774 12.97 -40.07 7.27
N ARG A 775 11.94 -39.85 8.09
CA ARG A 775 10.67 -39.32 7.61
C ARG A 775 10.80 -37.88 7.12
N ALA A 776 11.56 -37.03 7.80
CA ALA A 776 11.83 -35.66 7.36
C ALA A 776 12.53 -35.62 5.99
N PHE A 777 13.55 -36.46 5.77
CA PHE A 777 14.20 -36.56 4.45
C PHE A 777 13.28 -37.09 3.36
N GLN A 778 12.46 -38.09 3.67
CA GLN A 778 11.48 -38.61 2.73
C GLN A 778 10.49 -37.52 2.30
N LEU A 779 10.01 -36.70 3.25
CA LEU A 779 9.12 -35.58 2.97
C LEU A 779 9.81 -34.48 2.16
N LEU A 780 11.01 -34.04 2.52
CA LEU A 780 11.76 -33.00 1.79
C LEU A 780 12.08 -33.39 0.34
N ASN A 781 12.34 -34.68 0.09
CA ASN A 781 12.56 -35.21 -1.25
C ASN A 781 11.28 -35.50 -2.03
N SER A 782 10.12 -35.46 -1.37
CA SER A 782 8.82 -35.69 -2.02
C SER A 782 8.44 -34.54 -2.95
N ALA A 783 7.76 -34.86 -4.04
CA ALA A 783 7.15 -33.88 -4.94
C ALA A 783 6.14 -32.98 -4.21
N GLY A 784 5.54 -33.46 -3.11
CA GLY A 784 4.64 -32.71 -2.24
C GLY A 784 5.28 -31.49 -1.54
N CYS A 785 6.60 -31.45 -1.32
CA CYS A 785 7.33 -30.30 -0.75
C CYS A 785 7.77 -29.26 -1.80
N TRP A 786 7.86 -29.65 -3.08
CA TRP A 786 8.44 -28.81 -4.13
C TRP A 786 7.44 -27.80 -4.70
N SER A 787 7.90 -26.60 -5.03
CA SER A 787 7.11 -25.59 -5.76
C SER A 787 8.03 -24.86 -6.74
N ASP A 788 7.51 -24.52 -7.91
CA ASP A 788 8.22 -23.68 -8.88
C ASP A 788 8.03 -22.18 -8.61
N GLN A 789 7.08 -21.85 -7.74
CA GLN A 789 6.88 -20.49 -7.27
C GLN A 789 7.91 -20.15 -6.18
N PRO A 790 8.34 -18.88 -6.08
CA PRO A 790 9.18 -18.45 -4.98
C PRO A 790 8.48 -18.75 -3.65
N PHE A 791 9.22 -19.34 -2.71
CA PHE A 791 8.72 -19.60 -1.37
C PHE A 791 8.34 -18.28 -0.68
N ASP A 792 7.19 -18.29 0.00
CA ASP A 792 6.77 -17.18 0.84
C ASP A 792 7.68 -17.05 2.07
N SER A 793 7.57 -15.92 2.77
CA SER A 793 8.38 -15.63 3.96
C SER A 793 8.25 -16.70 5.04
N LEU A 794 7.07 -17.33 5.15
CA LEU A 794 6.80 -18.39 6.10
C LEU A 794 7.51 -19.69 5.73
N SER A 795 7.43 -20.14 4.47
CA SER A 795 8.19 -21.31 4.01
C SER A 795 9.71 -21.10 4.12
N LEU A 796 10.19 -19.90 3.83
CA LEU A 796 11.62 -19.55 4.01
C LEU A 796 12.05 -19.61 5.48
N ASN A 797 11.20 -19.18 6.41
CA ASN A 797 11.45 -19.31 7.85
C ASN A 797 11.49 -20.79 8.28
N ILE A 798 10.55 -21.61 7.80
CA ILE A 798 10.60 -23.06 8.08
C ILE A 798 11.88 -23.69 7.52
N LEU A 799 12.27 -23.34 6.29
CA LEU A 799 13.51 -23.85 5.68
C LEU A 799 14.76 -23.39 6.44
N SER A 800 14.80 -22.15 6.94
CA SER A 800 15.92 -21.69 7.76
C SER A 800 15.97 -22.41 9.11
N GLN A 801 14.82 -22.73 9.72
CA GLN A 801 14.75 -23.57 10.92
C GLN A 801 15.24 -25.00 10.63
N ILE A 802 14.82 -25.62 9.53
CA ILE A 802 15.33 -26.94 9.10
C ILE A 802 16.84 -26.89 8.87
N ALA A 803 17.33 -25.87 8.18
CA ALA A 803 18.75 -25.68 7.92
C ALA A 803 19.57 -25.48 9.21
N ALA A 804 18.97 -24.86 10.24
CA ALA A 804 19.61 -24.65 11.55
C ALA A 804 19.73 -25.92 12.41
N ILE A 805 18.95 -26.98 12.09
CA ILE A 805 19.06 -28.31 12.70
C ILE A 805 20.25 -29.08 12.11
N SER A 806 20.54 -28.86 10.82
CA SER A 806 21.69 -29.48 10.16
C SER A 806 23.01 -28.86 10.65
N PRO A 807 24.08 -29.67 10.80
CA PRO A 807 25.40 -29.13 11.12
C PRO A 807 25.90 -28.21 10.01
N LYS A 808 26.63 -27.16 10.39
CA LYS A 808 27.32 -26.31 9.41
C LYS A 808 28.62 -27.00 9.00
N VAL A 809 28.76 -27.23 7.70
CA VAL A 809 29.96 -27.82 7.11
C VAL A 809 30.74 -26.73 6.42
N ASP A 810 31.87 -26.35 7.01
CA ASP A 810 32.84 -25.40 6.44
C ASP A 810 34.09 -26.15 5.99
N TYR A 811 34.80 -25.64 5.00
CA TYR A 811 36.06 -26.23 4.55
C TYR A 811 37.24 -25.32 4.90
N TYR A 812 38.37 -25.91 5.32
CA TYR A 812 39.60 -25.18 5.59
C TYR A 812 40.73 -25.53 4.61
N PRO A 813 41.39 -24.52 4.01
CA PRO A 813 40.98 -23.10 3.98
C PRO A 813 39.73 -22.89 3.10
N GLU A 814 38.95 -21.81 3.34
CA GLU A 814 37.60 -21.60 2.76
C GLU A 814 37.49 -21.73 1.22
N HIS A 815 38.60 -21.56 0.50
CA HIS A 815 38.67 -21.65 -0.96
C HIS A 815 39.05 -23.05 -1.47
N LEU A 816 39.25 -24.04 -0.59
CA LEU A 816 39.66 -25.40 -0.91
C LEU A 816 38.84 -26.43 -0.13
N THR A 817 38.23 -27.40 -0.82
CA THR A 817 37.54 -28.55 -0.21
C THR A 817 38.54 -29.61 0.29
N SER A 818 39.51 -29.19 1.11
CA SER A 818 40.65 -30.03 1.55
C SER A 818 40.47 -30.63 2.95
N MET A 819 39.82 -29.90 3.86
CA MET A 819 39.56 -30.36 5.23
C MET A 819 38.17 -29.88 5.66
N GLU A 820 37.30 -30.81 6.03
CA GLU A 820 35.95 -30.54 6.50
C GLU A 820 35.97 -30.15 7.99
N LYS A 821 35.33 -29.03 8.34
CA LYS A 821 35.04 -28.59 9.71
C LYS A 821 33.53 -28.62 9.90
N ILE A 822 33.07 -29.36 10.90
CA ILE A 822 31.65 -29.54 11.18
C ILE A 822 31.33 -28.83 12.49
N ASP A 823 30.61 -27.71 12.40
CA ASP A 823 30.13 -26.95 13.55
C ASP A 823 28.69 -27.35 13.89
N TRP A 824 28.53 -27.94 15.07
CA TRP A 824 27.24 -28.38 15.59
C TRP A 824 26.56 -27.27 16.39
N ASN A 825 25.25 -27.13 16.22
CA ASN A 825 24.47 -26.14 16.95
C ASN A 825 24.19 -26.65 18.38
N ASN A 826 24.73 -25.98 19.41
CA ASN A 826 24.65 -26.44 20.82
C ASN A 826 23.23 -26.55 21.41
N ASN A 827 22.21 -25.98 20.75
CA ASN A 827 20.83 -25.95 21.24
C ASN A 827 20.02 -27.22 20.91
N VAL A 828 20.53 -28.11 20.05
CA VAL A 828 19.89 -29.35 19.64
C VAL A 828 20.83 -30.51 19.99
N SER A 829 20.32 -31.61 20.56
CA SER A 829 21.14 -32.80 20.88
C SER A 829 21.52 -33.54 19.60
N ASN A 830 22.49 -32.97 18.88
CA ASN A 830 22.86 -33.41 17.55
C ASN A 830 23.65 -34.74 17.53
N GLU A 831 24.26 -35.11 18.66
CA GLU A 831 25.01 -36.37 18.80
C GLU A 831 24.13 -37.60 18.47
N GLN A 832 22.82 -37.53 18.76
CA GLN A 832 21.89 -38.64 18.50
C GLN A 832 21.44 -38.76 17.04
N LEU A 833 21.50 -37.68 16.24
CA LEU A 833 21.11 -37.70 14.82
C LEU A 833 22.19 -38.33 13.92
N PHE A 834 23.46 -38.24 14.33
CA PHE A 834 24.61 -38.71 13.55
C PHE A 834 24.91 -40.22 13.72
N GLU A 835 24.55 -40.82 14.85
CA GLU A 835 24.80 -42.25 15.12
C GLU A 835 23.79 -43.22 14.44
N ILE A 836 22.75 -42.70 13.78
CA ILE A 836 21.69 -43.53 13.19
C ILE A 836 22.11 -43.97 11.77
N GLY A 837 22.48 -45.24 11.63
CA GLY A 837 22.81 -45.84 10.34
C GLY A 837 21.67 -45.69 9.32
N LEU A 838 22.01 -45.13 8.15
CA LEU A 838 21.12 -44.82 7.01
C LEU A 838 20.63 -46.08 6.25
N ILE A 839 20.04 -47.06 6.94
CA ILE A 839 19.36 -48.19 6.29
C ILE A 839 17.86 -47.93 6.33
N SER A 840 17.29 -47.66 5.15
CA SER A 840 15.85 -47.53 4.96
C SER A 840 15.13 -48.79 5.47
N ARG A 841 14.41 -48.67 6.59
CA ARG A 841 13.60 -49.75 7.14
C ARG A 841 12.43 -50.08 6.21
N ILE A 842 12.00 -51.35 6.19
CA ILE A 842 10.90 -51.78 5.34
C ILE A 842 9.59 -51.24 5.91
N THR A 843 8.96 -50.31 5.20
CA THR A 843 7.64 -49.75 5.50
C THR A 843 6.70 -49.92 4.31
N PRO A 844 5.36 -49.89 4.50
CA PRO A 844 4.40 -50.00 3.39
C PRO A 844 4.68 -48.99 2.26
N THR A 845 5.06 -47.75 2.59
CA THR A 845 5.34 -46.73 1.57
C THR A 845 6.59 -47.00 0.75
N ILE A 846 7.66 -47.50 1.38
CA ILE A 846 8.89 -47.90 0.67
C ILE A 846 8.61 -49.11 -0.22
N LEU A 847 7.83 -50.09 0.27
CA LEU A 847 7.44 -51.26 -0.52
C LEU A 847 6.62 -50.87 -1.76
N ILE A 848 5.65 -49.95 -1.60
CA ILE A 848 4.85 -49.44 -2.72
C ILE A 848 5.72 -48.68 -3.73
N ALA A 849 6.72 -47.90 -3.27
CA ALA A 849 7.64 -47.20 -4.17
C ALA A 849 8.46 -48.17 -5.04
N PHE A 850 8.84 -49.35 -4.51
CA PHE A 850 9.51 -50.40 -5.29
C PHE A 850 8.63 -51.00 -6.40
N LEU A 851 7.30 -50.91 -6.33
CA LEU A 851 6.42 -51.33 -7.44
C LEU A 851 6.46 -50.38 -8.64
N GLN A 852 6.85 -49.11 -8.43
CA GLN A 852 6.87 -48.10 -9.49
C GLN A 852 8.22 -48.03 -10.23
N GLN A 853 9.32 -48.30 -9.52
CA GLN A 853 10.67 -48.12 -10.03
C GLN A 853 11.44 -49.44 -9.96
N ASN A 854 12.13 -49.80 -11.06
CA ASN A 854 13.23 -50.77 -11.03
C ASN A 854 14.43 -50.15 -10.28
N ILE A 855 14.31 -49.95 -8.97
CA ILE A 855 15.42 -49.47 -8.14
C ILE A 855 16.41 -50.63 -8.01
N ALA A 856 17.54 -50.52 -8.69
CA ALA A 856 18.57 -51.56 -8.79
C ALA A 856 19.20 -52.03 -7.45
N LYS A 857 18.79 -51.49 -6.30
CA LYS A 857 19.44 -51.72 -5.00
C LYS A 857 18.83 -52.86 -4.17
N PHE A 858 17.57 -53.27 -4.43
CA PHE A 858 16.94 -54.46 -3.83
C PHE A 858 15.89 -55.04 -4.80
N PRO A 859 16.25 -55.99 -5.67
CA PRO A 859 15.26 -56.60 -6.56
C PRO A 859 14.36 -57.54 -5.74
N LEU A 860 13.10 -57.12 -5.52
CA LEU A 860 12.06 -58.05 -5.08
C LEU A 860 11.84 -59.10 -6.17
N ASN A 861 11.71 -60.37 -5.79
CA ASN A 861 11.39 -61.42 -6.77
C ASN A 861 9.97 -61.22 -7.32
N ASN A 862 9.69 -61.73 -8.53
CA ASN A 862 8.38 -61.60 -9.18
C ASN A 862 7.22 -62.10 -8.30
N ASP A 863 7.44 -63.16 -7.50
CA ASP A 863 6.43 -63.67 -6.56
C ASP A 863 6.13 -62.69 -5.42
N GLN A 864 7.15 -62.00 -4.92
CA GLN A 864 7.00 -60.97 -3.88
C GLN A 864 6.30 -59.73 -4.41
N LEU A 865 6.60 -59.32 -5.65
CA LEU A 865 5.90 -58.23 -6.34
C LEU A 865 4.42 -58.58 -6.58
N THR A 866 4.13 -59.84 -6.96
CA THR A 866 2.77 -60.34 -7.14
C THR A 866 2.00 -60.35 -5.84
N LEU A 867 2.62 -60.81 -4.74
CA LEU A 867 2.01 -60.84 -3.42
C LEU A 867 1.75 -59.42 -2.90
N LEU A 868 2.70 -58.49 -3.08
CA LEU A 868 2.52 -57.08 -2.72
C LEU A 868 1.40 -56.44 -3.53
N GLY A 869 1.36 -56.65 -4.85
CA GLY A 869 0.27 -56.20 -5.72
C GLY A 869 -1.09 -56.76 -5.30
N GLY A 870 -1.15 -58.04 -4.94
CA GLY A 870 -2.36 -58.68 -4.41
C GLY A 870 -2.86 -58.03 -3.12
N ILE A 871 -1.96 -57.70 -2.17
CA ILE A 871 -2.30 -56.97 -0.94
C ILE A 871 -2.88 -55.60 -1.26
N LEU A 872 -2.30 -54.85 -2.20
CA LEU A 872 -2.81 -53.52 -2.59
C LEU A 872 -4.22 -53.61 -3.17
N VAL A 873 -4.49 -54.62 -4.00
CA VAL A 873 -5.84 -54.89 -4.53
C VAL A 873 -6.82 -55.19 -3.39
N CYS A 874 -6.46 -56.05 -2.44
CA CYS A 874 -7.29 -56.31 -1.26
C CYS A 874 -7.59 -55.02 -0.47
N TRP A 875 -6.60 -54.14 -0.30
CA TRP A 875 -6.82 -52.85 0.36
C TRP A 875 -7.78 -51.95 -0.43
N THR A 876 -7.67 -51.86 -1.76
CA THR A 876 -8.63 -51.06 -2.54
C THR A 876 -10.07 -51.60 -2.43
N LEU A 877 -10.24 -52.93 -2.35
CA LEU A 877 -11.54 -53.56 -2.15
C LEU A 877 -12.10 -53.26 -0.74
N GLU A 878 -11.26 -53.37 0.28
CA GLU A 878 -11.60 -53.02 1.66
C GLU A 878 -12.05 -51.55 1.75
N GLN A 879 -11.30 -50.64 1.11
CA GLN A 879 -11.61 -49.21 0.99
C GLN A 879 -12.99 -48.93 0.39
N GLN A 880 -13.33 -49.65 -0.68
CA GLN A 880 -14.66 -49.53 -1.29
C GLN A 880 -15.77 -49.99 -0.36
N LEU A 881 -15.57 -51.14 0.30
CA LEU A 881 -16.56 -51.68 1.24
C LEU A 881 -16.75 -50.74 2.44
N GLU A 882 -15.68 -50.15 2.95
CA GLU A 882 -15.73 -49.16 4.03
C GLU A 882 -16.51 -47.90 3.62
N ARG A 883 -16.27 -47.37 2.40
CA ARG A 883 -17.05 -46.24 1.86
C ARG A 883 -18.53 -46.60 1.68
N ALA A 884 -18.82 -47.79 1.17
CA ALA A 884 -20.19 -48.27 1.03
C ALA A 884 -20.87 -48.38 2.40
N LEU A 885 -20.23 -49.02 3.39
CA LEU A 885 -20.76 -49.12 4.75
C LEU A 885 -21.07 -47.75 5.35
N HIS A 886 -20.16 -46.78 5.18
CA HIS A 886 -20.38 -45.40 5.62
C HIS A 886 -21.63 -44.78 4.99
N TYR A 887 -21.84 -44.93 3.68
CA TYR A 887 -23.06 -44.43 3.03
C TYR A 887 -24.33 -45.14 3.53
N ALA A 888 -24.25 -46.44 3.82
CA ALA A 888 -25.36 -47.20 4.38
C ALA A 888 -25.73 -46.73 5.79
N ILE A 889 -24.73 -46.45 6.64
CA ILE A 889 -24.92 -45.98 8.03
C ILE A 889 -25.54 -44.58 8.07
N HIS A 890 -25.19 -43.72 7.11
CA HIS A 890 -25.69 -42.34 7.03
C HIS A 890 -26.95 -42.18 6.15
N ASP A 891 -27.69 -43.27 5.89
CA ASP A 891 -28.91 -43.29 5.07
C ASP A 891 -28.75 -42.70 3.65
N LYS A 892 -27.52 -42.72 3.09
CA LYS A 892 -27.22 -42.26 1.72
C LYS A 892 -27.35 -43.40 0.72
N LEU A 893 -28.58 -43.89 0.53
CA LEU A 893 -28.88 -45.08 -0.30
C LEU A 893 -28.44 -44.92 -1.78
N GLU A 894 -28.55 -43.72 -2.35
CA GLU A 894 -28.12 -43.48 -3.73
C GLU A 894 -26.60 -43.61 -3.92
N ASP A 895 -25.82 -43.10 -2.97
CA ASP A 895 -24.36 -43.17 -3.04
C ASP A 895 -23.86 -44.59 -2.72
N PHE A 896 -24.52 -45.28 -1.79
CA PHE A 896 -24.29 -46.70 -1.52
C PHE A 896 -24.47 -47.57 -2.77
N THR A 897 -25.60 -47.41 -3.46
CA THR A 897 -25.88 -48.19 -4.68
C THR A 897 -24.89 -47.87 -5.81
N LYS A 898 -24.49 -46.60 -5.97
CA LYS A 898 -23.44 -46.21 -6.93
C LYS A 898 -22.07 -46.81 -6.56
N GLU A 899 -21.72 -46.85 -5.29
CA GLU A 899 -20.43 -47.38 -4.83
C GLU A 899 -20.32 -48.89 -5.06
N ILE A 900 -21.36 -49.66 -4.69
CA ILE A 900 -21.37 -51.13 -4.82
C ILE A 900 -21.55 -51.59 -6.27
N SER A 901 -22.33 -50.87 -7.08
CA SER A 901 -22.52 -51.24 -8.50
C SER A 901 -21.23 -51.12 -9.32
N ASN A 902 -20.27 -50.32 -8.85
CA ASN A 902 -18.97 -50.18 -9.49
C ASN A 902 -18.04 -51.35 -9.12
N THR A 903 -17.99 -52.38 -9.96
CA THR A 903 -17.08 -53.53 -9.71
C THR A 903 -15.61 -53.15 -9.97
N PRO A 904 -14.72 -53.21 -8.96
CA PRO A 904 -13.31 -52.85 -9.13
C PRO A 904 -12.60 -53.79 -10.09
N HIS A 905 -11.63 -53.26 -10.83
CA HIS A 905 -10.72 -54.03 -11.70
C HIS A 905 -11.43 -54.97 -12.71
N SER A 906 -12.69 -54.68 -13.05
CA SER A 906 -13.51 -55.52 -13.93
C SER A 906 -13.03 -55.51 -15.37
N ASN A 907 -12.71 -54.33 -15.89
CA ASN A 907 -12.23 -54.15 -17.27
C ASN A 907 -10.71 -53.93 -17.36
N TRP A 908 -9.94 -53.96 -16.27
CA TRP A 908 -8.48 -53.79 -16.30
C TRP A 908 -7.73 -54.57 -15.23
N LYS A 909 -6.45 -54.89 -15.52
CA LYS A 909 -5.58 -55.62 -14.61
C LYS A 909 -4.62 -54.67 -13.90
N PRO A 910 -4.60 -54.66 -12.55
CA PRO A 910 -3.68 -53.81 -11.79
C PRO A 910 -2.19 -54.02 -12.10
N SER A 911 -1.80 -55.23 -12.52
CA SER A 911 -0.43 -55.54 -12.94
C SER A 911 0.02 -54.82 -14.21
N GLU A 912 -0.91 -54.44 -15.09
CA GLU A 912 -0.61 -53.75 -16.35
C GLU A 912 -0.43 -52.23 -16.15
N HIS A 913 -1.08 -51.67 -15.11
CA HIS A 913 -1.08 -50.23 -14.82
C HIS A 913 -0.95 -49.97 -13.31
N VAL A 914 0.19 -50.32 -12.73
CA VAL A 914 0.50 -50.10 -11.30
C VAL A 914 0.25 -48.65 -10.82
N PRO A 915 0.59 -47.58 -11.58
CA PRO A 915 0.31 -46.22 -11.14
C PRO A 915 -1.18 -45.92 -10.89
N TRP A 916 -2.10 -46.60 -11.60
CA TRP A 916 -3.54 -46.44 -11.38
C TRP A 916 -3.99 -47.07 -10.07
N LEU A 917 -3.43 -48.24 -9.72
CA LEU A 917 -3.70 -48.91 -8.45
C LEU A 917 -3.22 -48.07 -7.26
N ILE A 918 -2.06 -47.41 -7.40
CA ILE A 918 -1.51 -46.54 -6.35
C ILE A 918 -2.37 -45.28 -6.20
N LEU A 919 -2.80 -44.68 -7.32
CA LEU A 919 -3.73 -43.55 -7.31
C LEU A 919 -5.05 -43.92 -6.63
N GLU A 920 -5.61 -45.10 -6.93
CA GLU A 920 -6.84 -45.62 -6.35
C GLU A 920 -6.73 -45.77 -4.82
N LEU A 921 -5.63 -46.36 -4.36
CA LEU A 921 -5.32 -46.60 -2.95
C LEU A 921 -5.07 -45.30 -2.17
N GLU A 922 -4.25 -44.40 -2.70
CA GLU A 922 -3.86 -43.17 -2.02
C GLU A 922 -5.03 -42.19 -1.93
N MET A 923 -5.79 -42.05 -3.01
CA MET A 923 -6.94 -41.15 -3.07
C MET A 923 -8.21 -41.74 -2.44
N ASN A 924 -8.19 -43.03 -2.06
CA ASN A 924 -9.34 -43.74 -1.51
C ASN A 924 -10.58 -43.59 -2.41
N ILE A 925 -10.41 -43.96 -3.68
CA ILE A 925 -11.47 -43.99 -4.69
C ILE A 925 -11.57 -45.40 -5.28
N THR A 926 -12.63 -45.69 -6.04
CA THR A 926 -12.66 -46.84 -6.96
C THR A 926 -12.80 -46.31 -8.38
N ILE A 927 -11.87 -46.65 -9.27
CA ILE A 927 -11.88 -46.16 -10.64
C ILE A 927 -13.02 -46.84 -11.42
N ARG A 928 -13.87 -46.06 -12.07
CA ARG A 928 -15.06 -46.57 -12.78
C ARG A 928 -14.72 -47.13 -14.15
N GLU A 929 -15.48 -48.12 -14.60
CA GLU A 929 -15.31 -48.78 -15.90
C GLU A 929 -15.20 -47.78 -17.08
N ILE A 930 -16.09 -46.78 -17.12
CA ILE A 930 -16.09 -45.74 -18.15
C ILE A 930 -14.81 -44.90 -18.16
N GLN A 931 -14.25 -44.60 -16.98
CA GLN A 931 -13.02 -43.81 -16.83
C GLN A 931 -11.83 -44.58 -17.40
N ILE A 932 -11.77 -45.89 -17.14
CA ILE A 932 -10.74 -46.79 -17.69
C ILE A 932 -10.85 -46.92 -19.21
N ASN A 933 -12.07 -47.08 -19.74
CA ASN A 933 -12.31 -47.17 -21.18
C ASN A 933 -11.82 -45.91 -21.90
N VAL A 934 -12.14 -44.73 -21.36
CA VAL A 934 -11.70 -43.44 -21.87
C VAL A 934 -10.17 -43.29 -21.78
N ALA A 935 -9.58 -43.59 -20.62
CA ALA A 935 -8.14 -43.49 -20.41
C ALA A 935 -7.36 -44.41 -21.38
N ARG A 936 -7.78 -45.67 -21.56
CA ARG A 936 -7.16 -46.59 -22.52
C ARG A 936 -7.25 -46.10 -23.96
N HIS A 937 -8.42 -45.64 -24.40
CA HIS A 937 -8.57 -45.09 -25.75
C HIS A 937 -7.63 -43.90 -25.98
N MET A 938 -7.45 -43.03 -24.98
CA MET A 938 -6.50 -41.92 -25.03
C MET A 938 -5.03 -42.38 -25.01
N MET A 939 -4.72 -43.54 -24.43
CA MET A 939 -3.36 -44.11 -24.37
C MET A 939 -2.96 -44.94 -25.61
N GLN A 940 -3.91 -45.60 -26.28
CA GLN A 940 -3.70 -46.65 -27.33
C GLN A 940 -2.99 -46.21 -28.62
N THR A 941 -2.37 -45.04 -28.68
CA THR A 941 -1.69 -44.51 -29.87
C THR A 941 -0.28 -45.07 -30.14
N GLY A 942 0.05 -46.28 -29.65
CA GLY A 942 1.42 -46.83 -29.69
C GLY A 942 1.63 -48.26 -30.20
N MET A 943 0.59 -49.04 -30.52
CA MET A 943 0.74 -50.45 -30.96
C MET A 943 0.39 -50.70 -32.43
N ALA A 944 0.72 -49.78 -33.32
CA ALA A 944 0.83 -50.07 -34.74
C ALA A 944 2.31 -50.05 -35.11
N THR A 945 2.84 -51.21 -35.49
CA THR A 945 4.23 -51.50 -35.86
C THR A 945 4.76 -50.76 -37.10
N ASN A 946 4.08 -49.71 -37.55
CA ASN A 946 4.50 -48.84 -38.64
C ASN A 946 4.59 -47.40 -38.14
N LYS A 947 5.74 -46.76 -38.37
CA LYS A 947 6.11 -45.36 -38.03
C LYS A 947 5.24 -44.30 -38.75
N THR A 948 3.92 -44.44 -38.81
CA THR A 948 3.02 -43.51 -39.51
C THR A 948 1.88 -43.03 -38.62
N LYS A 949 2.06 -41.82 -38.09
CA LYS A 949 1.09 -40.90 -37.45
C LYS A 949 0.41 -41.41 -36.16
N VAL A 950 0.94 -40.95 -35.03
CA VAL A 950 0.15 -40.75 -33.79
C VAL A 950 -1.09 -39.92 -34.16
N LYS A 951 -2.29 -40.47 -33.95
CA LYS A 951 -3.55 -39.75 -34.21
C LYS A 951 -3.89 -38.89 -32.99
N ASN A 952 -4.26 -37.63 -33.22
CA ASN A 952 -4.86 -36.78 -32.19
C ASN A 952 -6.27 -37.31 -31.87
N LEU A 953 -6.63 -37.36 -30.58
CA LEU A 953 -7.92 -37.87 -30.12
C LEU A 953 -8.62 -36.82 -29.27
N VAL A 954 -9.93 -36.66 -29.49
CA VAL A 954 -10.83 -35.86 -28.65
C VAL A 954 -11.98 -36.76 -28.24
N LEU A 955 -12.30 -36.80 -26.95
CA LEU A 955 -13.42 -37.57 -26.39
C LEU A 955 -14.30 -36.67 -25.56
N GLN A 956 -15.62 -36.88 -25.64
CA GLN A 956 -16.61 -36.13 -24.87
C GLN A 956 -17.17 -37.03 -23.75
N MET A 957 -17.30 -36.46 -22.56
CA MET A 957 -17.93 -37.11 -21.40
C MET A 957 -18.93 -36.16 -20.74
N ASN A 958 -19.93 -36.72 -20.06
CA ASN A 958 -20.88 -35.96 -19.27
C ASN A 958 -20.16 -35.20 -18.12
N MET A 959 -20.74 -34.06 -17.74
CA MET A 959 -20.23 -33.27 -16.62
C MET A 959 -20.35 -34.07 -15.31
N GLY A 960 -19.34 -34.00 -14.46
CA GLY A 960 -19.32 -34.71 -13.17
C GLY A 960 -18.79 -36.16 -13.21
N GLU A 961 -18.41 -36.70 -14.36
CA GLU A 961 -17.88 -38.08 -14.48
C GLU A 961 -16.40 -38.23 -14.08
N GLY A 962 -15.79 -37.19 -13.53
CA GLY A 962 -14.41 -37.23 -13.02
C GLY A 962 -13.31 -37.06 -14.08
N LYS A 963 -13.56 -36.24 -15.12
CA LYS A 963 -12.57 -35.93 -16.17
C LYS A 963 -11.27 -35.37 -15.59
N THR A 964 -11.35 -34.23 -14.91
CA THR A 964 -10.21 -33.56 -14.29
C THR A 964 -9.76 -34.23 -13.00
N SER A 965 -10.70 -34.85 -12.26
CA SER A 965 -10.40 -35.39 -10.93
C SER A 965 -9.78 -36.79 -10.94
N VAL A 966 -10.05 -37.63 -11.95
CA VAL A 966 -9.60 -39.02 -12.01
C VAL A 966 -8.84 -39.32 -13.31
N ILE A 967 -9.45 -39.05 -14.47
CA ILE A 967 -8.86 -39.42 -15.77
C ILE A 967 -7.58 -38.63 -16.07
N LEU A 968 -7.58 -37.33 -15.81
CA LEU A 968 -6.42 -36.48 -16.05
C LEU A 968 -5.17 -36.94 -15.24
N PRO A 969 -5.25 -37.18 -13.92
CA PRO A 969 -4.17 -37.83 -13.16
C PRO A 969 -3.78 -39.21 -13.70
N MET A 970 -4.74 -40.07 -14.09
CA MET A 970 -4.45 -41.39 -14.66
C MET A 970 -3.64 -41.30 -15.96
N LEU A 971 -3.98 -40.35 -16.83
CA LEU A 971 -3.24 -40.09 -18.06
C LEU A 971 -1.86 -39.52 -17.78
N ALA A 972 -1.76 -38.56 -16.87
CA ALA A 972 -0.48 -37.99 -16.46
C ALA A 972 0.45 -39.07 -15.87
N ALA A 973 -0.12 -39.99 -15.08
CA ALA A 973 0.59 -41.13 -14.51
C ALA A 973 1.08 -42.13 -15.58
N SER A 974 0.27 -42.42 -16.59
CA SER A 974 0.60 -43.51 -17.54
C SER A 974 1.25 -43.05 -18.84
N LEU A 975 1.15 -41.77 -19.20
CA LEU A 975 1.71 -41.22 -20.42
C LEU A 975 3.13 -40.67 -20.26
N ALA A 976 3.53 -40.33 -19.02
CA ALA A 976 4.89 -39.89 -18.76
C ALA A 976 5.82 -41.11 -18.76
N SER A 977 6.94 -40.97 -19.48
CA SER A 977 7.93 -42.03 -19.65
C SER A 977 9.32 -41.39 -19.66
N SER A 978 10.25 -42.01 -18.93
CA SER A 978 11.57 -41.45 -18.59
C SER A 978 12.39 -41.01 -19.81
N ASP A 979 12.17 -41.67 -20.96
CA ASP A 979 12.97 -41.45 -22.17
C ASP A 979 12.15 -41.01 -23.40
N SER A 980 10.81 -41.13 -23.36
CA SER A 980 9.99 -40.97 -24.57
C SER A 980 9.03 -39.79 -24.56
N SER A 981 8.46 -39.43 -23.41
CA SER A 981 7.38 -38.44 -23.37
C SER A 981 7.22 -37.74 -22.03
N LEU A 982 7.21 -36.41 -22.09
CA LEU A 982 6.87 -35.52 -20.98
C LEU A 982 5.40 -35.08 -21.12
N VAL A 983 4.57 -35.31 -20.11
CA VAL A 983 3.15 -34.94 -20.20
C VAL A 983 2.98 -33.45 -19.94
N ARG A 984 2.28 -32.75 -20.84
CA ARG A 984 1.90 -31.35 -20.67
C ARG A 984 0.39 -31.20 -20.65
N ILE A 985 -0.13 -30.86 -19.48
CA ILE A 985 -1.55 -30.61 -19.26
C ILE A 985 -1.82 -29.13 -19.55
N VAL A 986 -2.78 -28.88 -20.44
CA VAL A 986 -3.22 -27.54 -20.80
C VAL A 986 -4.61 -27.31 -20.22
N VAL A 987 -4.75 -26.25 -19.42
CA VAL A 987 -5.99 -25.88 -18.74
C VAL A 987 -6.31 -24.41 -18.97
N LEU A 988 -7.58 -24.04 -18.80
CA LEU A 988 -7.99 -22.64 -18.79
C LEU A 988 -7.30 -21.87 -17.65
N LYS A 989 -6.94 -20.60 -17.89
CA LYS A 989 -6.21 -19.78 -16.92
C LYS A 989 -6.94 -19.64 -15.58
N SER A 990 -8.27 -19.57 -15.61
CA SER A 990 -9.14 -19.52 -14.44
C SER A 990 -9.12 -20.80 -13.59
N LEU A 991 -8.88 -21.96 -14.23
CA LEU A 991 -8.83 -23.26 -13.56
C LEU A 991 -7.41 -23.67 -13.13
N PHE A 992 -6.40 -22.88 -13.51
CA PHE A 992 -4.99 -23.21 -13.27
C PHE A 992 -4.66 -23.44 -11.79
N PRO A 993 -5.01 -22.55 -10.83
CA PRO A 993 -4.65 -22.75 -9.42
C PRO A 993 -5.28 -24.01 -8.82
N THR A 994 -6.57 -24.23 -9.08
CA THR A 994 -7.32 -25.40 -8.60
C THR A 994 -6.75 -26.70 -9.17
N ASN A 995 -6.45 -26.73 -10.47
CA ASN A 995 -5.87 -27.91 -11.11
C ASN A 995 -4.42 -28.17 -10.66
N TYR A 996 -3.63 -27.12 -10.45
CA TYR A 996 -2.28 -27.25 -9.89
C TYR A 996 -2.30 -27.92 -8.52
N GLN A 997 -3.15 -27.45 -7.61
CA GLN A 997 -3.26 -28.03 -6.26
C GLN A 997 -3.83 -29.46 -6.29
N SER A 998 -4.88 -29.71 -7.08
CA SER A 998 -5.49 -31.04 -7.22
C SER A 998 -4.51 -32.08 -7.79
N LEU A 999 -3.79 -31.74 -8.86
CA LEU A 999 -2.79 -32.64 -9.48
C LEU A 999 -1.61 -32.89 -8.55
N ARG A 1000 -1.16 -31.87 -7.81
CA ARG A 1000 -0.09 -32.00 -6.83
C ARG A 1000 -0.48 -32.95 -5.70
N CYS A 1001 -1.68 -32.83 -5.14
CA CYS A 1001 -2.13 -33.73 -4.08
C CYS A 1001 -2.24 -35.19 -4.57
N LYS A 1002 -2.60 -35.40 -5.83
CA LYS A 1002 -2.81 -36.74 -6.42
C LYS A 1002 -1.53 -37.42 -6.91
N LEU A 1003 -0.62 -36.64 -7.50
CA LEU A 1003 0.58 -37.16 -8.14
C LEU A 1003 1.84 -36.96 -7.28
N GLY A 1004 1.83 -35.98 -6.38
CA GLY A 1004 2.99 -35.64 -5.54
C GLY A 1004 3.16 -36.50 -4.29
N GLY A 1005 2.21 -37.39 -4.01
CA GLY A 1005 2.19 -38.33 -2.89
C GLY A 1005 3.02 -39.59 -3.17
N LEU A 1006 2.40 -40.78 -3.11
CA LEU A 1006 3.09 -42.06 -3.36
C LEU A 1006 3.61 -42.21 -4.79
N LEU A 1007 2.98 -41.57 -5.77
CA LEU A 1007 3.46 -41.51 -7.16
C LEU A 1007 4.71 -40.63 -7.33
N ASN A 1008 4.94 -39.72 -6.38
CA ASN A 1008 6.10 -38.83 -6.29
C ASN A 1008 6.47 -38.09 -7.59
N ARG A 1009 5.48 -37.60 -8.33
CA ARG A 1009 5.67 -36.80 -9.56
C ARG A 1009 5.46 -35.32 -9.30
N ARG A 1010 6.41 -34.51 -9.74
CA ARG A 1010 6.36 -33.05 -9.59
C ARG A 1010 5.45 -32.45 -10.64
N ILE A 1011 4.73 -31.39 -10.25
CA ILE A 1011 3.93 -30.59 -11.17
C ILE A 1011 4.71 -29.32 -11.49
N PHE A 1012 5.25 -29.25 -12.70
CA PHE A 1012 5.98 -28.09 -13.19
C PHE A 1012 5.03 -27.05 -13.79
N SER A 1013 5.01 -25.83 -13.25
CA SER A 1013 4.20 -24.75 -13.82
C SER A 1013 4.97 -24.02 -14.92
N PHE A 1014 4.49 -24.10 -16.16
CA PHE A 1014 5.04 -23.32 -17.27
C PHE A 1014 4.19 -22.05 -17.48
N LEU A 1015 4.64 -20.93 -16.92
CA LEU A 1015 3.96 -19.64 -16.99
C LEU A 1015 4.84 -18.65 -17.76
N CYS A 1016 4.27 -17.95 -18.74
CA CYS A 1016 5.00 -16.99 -19.55
C CYS A 1016 4.10 -15.80 -19.91
N ARG A 1017 4.57 -14.60 -19.59
CA ARG A 1017 3.94 -13.35 -20.06
C ARG A 1017 4.81 -12.72 -21.12
N ARG A 1018 4.19 -12.06 -22.09
CA ARG A 1018 4.88 -11.41 -23.22
C ARG A 1018 5.78 -10.23 -22.82
N ASP A 1019 5.60 -9.67 -21.62
CA ASP A 1019 6.42 -8.60 -21.05
C ASP A 1019 7.67 -9.09 -20.31
N MET A 1020 7.83 -10.41 -20.12
CA MET A 1020 8.98 -10.99 -19.43
C MET A 1020 10.27 -10.78 -20.23
N ASN A 1021 11.32 -10.33 -19.53
CA ASN A 1021 12.63 -10.13 -20.13
C ASN A 1021 13.56 -11.31 -19.78
N PHE A 1022 13.50 -12.38 -20.57
CA PHE A 1022 14.36 -13.55 -20.37
C PHE A 1022 15.80 -13.30 -20.81
N ASN A 1023 16.74 -13.76 -20.01
CA ASN A 1023 18.16 -13.89 -20.36
C ASN A 1023 18.48 -15.33 -20.78
N GLU A 1024 19.54 -15.52 -21.57
CA GLU A 1024 19.98 -16.84 -22.05
C GLU A 1024 20.18 -17.86 -20.93
N LYS A 1025 20.83 -17.45 -19.83
CA LYS A 1025 21.04 -18.29 -18.64
C LYS A 1025 19.72 -18.81 -18.05
N GLN A 1026 18.70 -17.96 -17.98
CA GLN A 1026 17.39 -18.32 -17.43
C GLN A 1026 16.67 -19.34 -18.32
N ILE A 1027 16.74 -19.18 -19.65
CA ILE A 1027 16.18 -20.15 -20.60
C ILE A 1027 16.89 -21.49 -20.50
N ASN A 1028 18.23 -21.50 -20.37
CA ASN A 1028 18.98 -22.73 -20.17
C ASN A 1028 18.63 -23.44 -18.85
N HIS A 1029 18.37 -22.69 -17.77
CA HIS A 1029 17.85 -23.27 -16.53
C HIS A 1029 16.46 -23.90 -16.69
N ILE A 1030 15.54 -23.23 -17.38
CA ILE A 1030 14.22 -23.79 -17.71
C ILE A 1030 14.40 -25.09 -18.51
N PHE A 1031 15.27 -25.08 -19.52
CA PHE A 1031 15.51 -26.24 -20.36
C PHE A 1031 16.08 -27.44 -19.58
N ASN A 1032 17.04 -27.20 -18.68
CA ASN A 1032 17.61 -28.24 -17.83
C ASN A 1032 16.56 -28.83 -16.87
N ARG A 1033 15.67 -27.99 -16.31
CA ARG A 1033 14.56 -28.48 -15.47
C ARG A 1033 13.57 -29.33 -16.25
N LEU A 1034 13.23 -28.94 -17.48
CA LEU A 1034 12.35 -29.74 -18.34
C LEU A 1034 12.96 -31.12 -18.67
N LYS A 1035 14.27 -31.18 -18.91
CA LYS A 1035 14.98 -32.46 -19.11
C LYS A 1035 15.02 -33.32 -17.85
N GLN A 1036 15.24 -32.73 -16.68
CA GLN A 1036 15.14 -33.44 -15.40
C GLN A 1036 13.72 -33.97 -15.18
N GLY A 1037 12.71 -33.16 -15.52
CA GLY A 1037 11.31 -33.56 -15.44
C GLY A 1037 10.95 -34.74 -16.35
N LEU A 1038 11.52 -34.78 -17.57
CA LEU A 1038 11.39 -35.95 -18.45
C LEU A 1038 11.91 -37.22 -17.78
N HIS A 1039 13.14 -37.18 -17.25
CA HIS A 1039 13.77 -38.34 -16.60
C HIS A 1039 13.00 -38.82 -15.36
N ASN A 1040 12.44 -37.89 -14.58
CA ASN A 1040 11.68 -38.19 -13.36
C ASN A 1040 10.20 -38.52 -13.63
N CYS A 1041 9.74 -38.51 -14.88
CA CYS A 1041 8.32 -38.67 -15.25
C CYS A 1041 7.39 -37.62 -14.61
N ASP A 1042 7.89 -36.40 -14.44
CA ASP A 1042 7.14 -35.26 -13.91
C ASP A 1042 6.13 -34.73 -14.95
N VAL A 1043 5.26 -33.79 -14.56
CA VAL A 1043 4.14 -33.30 -15.37
C VAL A 1043 4.19 -31.79 -15.50
N ILE A 1044 4.04 -31.26 -16.71
CA ILE A 1044 3.92 -29.81 -16.93
C ILE A 1044 2.45 -29.40 -16.86
N LEU A 1045 2.14 -28.32 -16.17
CA LEU A 1045 0.86 -27.62 -16.22
C LEU A 1045 1.05 -26.22 -16.84
N THR A 1046 0.24 -25.88 -17.84
CA THR A 1046 0.30 -24.60 -18.55
C THR A 1046 -1.09 -24.14 -18.98
N SER A 1047 -1.22 -22.87 -19.37
CA SER A 1047 -2.39 -22.38 -20.11
C SER A 1047 -2.07 -22.15 -21.58
N PRO A 1048 -3.09 -22.07 -22.47
CA PRO A 1048 -2.88 -21.72 -23.88
C PRO A 1048 -2.21 -20.36 -24.06
N GLU A 1049 -2.56 -19.39 -23.20
CA GLU A 1049 -2.04 -18.02 -23.22
C GLU A 1049 -0.53 -17.99 -22.94
N ASP A 1050 -0.07 -18.82 -21.99
CA ASP A 1050 1.34 -18.91 -21.62
C ASP A 1050 2.18 -19.53 -22.74
N ILE A 1051 1.65 -20.56 -23.43
CA ILE A 1051 2.31 -21.17 -24.60
C ILE A 1051 2.45 -20.13 -25.72
N LEU A 1052 1.35 -19.46 -26.08
CA LEU A 1052 1.33 -18.45 -27.15
C LEU A 1052 2.24 -17.26 -26.80
N SER A 1053 2.25 -16.84 -25.54
CA SER A 1053 3.14 -15.76 -25.09
C SER A 1053 4.61 -16.13 -25.23
N PHE A 1054 4.99 -17.37 -24.91
CA PHE A 1054 6.37 -17.85 -25.10
C PHE A 1054 6.75 -17.91 -26.59
N ASP A 1055 5.80 -18.33 -27.43
CA ASP A 1055 5.98 -18.35 -28.89
C ASP A 1055 6.16 -16.96 -29.50
N LEU A 1056 5.30 -16.02 -29.15
CA LEU A 1056 5.37 -14.63 -29.61
C LEU A 1056 6.60 -13.91 -29.06
N LEU A 1057 6.96 -14.13 -27.79
CA LEU A 1057 8.14 -13.52 -27.18
C LEU A 1057 9.42 -13.98 -27.87
N THR A 1058 9.50 -15.24 -28.29
CA THR A 1058 10.63 -15.76 -29.08
C THR A 1058 10.78 -14.98 -30.39
N ILE A 1059 9.66 -14.71 -31.08
CA ILE A 1059 9.65 -13.90 -32.30
C ILE A 1059 10.06 -12.45 -32.00
N ASP A 1060 9.53 -11.86 -30.93
CA ASP A 1060 9.83 -10.48 -30.53
C ASP A 1060 11.32 -10.32 -30.18
N LYS A 1061 11.94 -11.30 -29.51
CA LYS A 1061 13.38 -11.32 -29.21
C LYS A 1061 14.22 -11.36 -30.48
N CYS A 1062 13.84 -12.20 -31.45
CA CYS A 1062 14.48 -12.20 -32.76
C CYS A 1062 14.32 -10.85 -33.49
N ARG A 1063 13.14 -10.20 -33.41
CA ARG A 1063 12.91 -8.88 -34.01
C ARG A 1063 13.70 -7.75 -33.36
N ARG A 1064 14.03 -7.87 -32.07
CA ARG A 1064 14.85 -6.92 -31.32
C ARG A 1064 16.36 -7.15 -31.47
N ASN A 1065 16.77 -8.05 -32.38
CA ASN A 1065 18.16 -8.48 -32.59
C ASN A 1065 18.81 -9.20 -31.39
N GLU A 1066 18.01 -9.77 -30.48
CA GLU A 1066 18.49 -10.59 -29.35
C GLU A 1066 18.58 -12.08 -29.76
N PHE A 1067 19.43 -12.38 -30.74
CA PHE A 1067 19.45 -13.70 -31.39
C PHE A 1067 19.85 -14.86 -30.48
N ASP A 1068 20.77 -14.66 -29.53
CA ASP A 1068 21.23 -15.73 -28.62
C ASP A 1068 20.10 -16.22 -27.70
N VAL A 1069 19.32 -15.28 -27.17
CA VAL A 1069 18.12 -15.56 -26.37
C VAL A 1069 17.04 -16.22 -27.23
N GLY A 1070 16.76 -15.65 -28.41
CA GLY A 1070 15.78 -16.20 -29.35
C GLY A 1070 16.11 -17.63 -29.79
N ARG A 1071 17.39 -17.93 -30.06
CA ARG A 1071 17.86 -19.28 -30.42
C ARG A 1071 17.70 -20.27 -29.28
N SER A 1072 17.99 -19.85 -28.06
CA SER A 1072 17.80 -20.68 -26.86
C SER A 1072 16.32 -21.00 -26.63
N MET A 1073 15.44 -20.00 -26.75
CA MET A 1073 13.99 -20.20 -26.63
C MET A 1073 13.44 -21.11 -27.74
N LEU A 1074 13.89 -20.93 -28.98
CA LEU A 1074 13.53 -21.79 -30.11
C LEU A 1074 13.98 -23.25 -29.88
N THR A 1075 15.11 -23.46 -29.22
CA THR A 1075 15.60 -24.79 -28.85
C THR A 1075 14.64 -25.47 -27.87
N VAL A 1076 14.17 -24.74 -26.85
CA VAL A 1076 13.17 -25.23 -25.90
C VAL A 1076 11.86 -25.58 -26.61
N GLN A 1077 11.37 -24.70 -27.50
CA GLN A 1077 10.14 -24.95 -28.28
C GLN A 1077 10.23 -26.21 -29.15
N ARG A 1078 11.34 -26.37 -29.87
CA ARG A 1078 11.58 -27.55 -30.71
C ARG A 1078 11.62 -28.82 -29.88
N TRP A 1079 12.27 -28.77 -28.73
CA TRP A 1079 12.34 -29.90 -27.82
C TRP A 1079 10.95 -30.25 -27.26
N LEU A 1080 10.17 -29.27 -26.80
CA LEU A 1080 8.79 -29.50 -26.35
C LEU A 1080 7.92 -30.10 -27.46
N LYS A 1081 8.05 -29.65 -28.71
CA LYS A 1081 7.30 -30.24 -29.84
C LYS A 1081 7.65 -31.72 -30.11
N LEU A 1082 8.84 -32.17 -29.73
CA LEU A 1082 9.30 -33.54 -29.94
C LEU A 1082 8.98 -34.47 -28.77
N PHE A 1083 9.12 -33.97 -27.54
CA PHE A 1083 9.01 -34.78 -26.32
C PHE A 1083 7.72 -34.54 -25.53
N ALA A 1084 7.02 -33.41 -25.70
CA ALA A 1084 5.81 -33.15 -24.95
C ALA A 1084 4.59 -33.87 -25.56
N ARG A 1085 3.81 -34.53 -24.71
CA ARG A 1085 2.49 -35.07 -25.05
C ARG A 1085 1.41 -34.23 -24.38
N ASP A 1086 0.64 -33.53 -25.21
CA ASP A 1086 -0.38 -32.58 -24.73
C ASP A 1086 -1.69 -33.28 -24.35
N VAL A 1087 -2.22 -32.95 -23.18
CA VAL A 1087 -3.55 -33.35 -22.71
C VAL A 1087 -4.34 -32.06 -22.43
N LEU A 1088 -5.45 -31.86 -23.15
CA LEU A 1088 -6.28 -30.66 -23.05
C LEU A 1088 -7.50 -30.96 -22.18
N ASP A 1089 -7.70 -30.19 -21.11
CA ASP A 1089 -8.92 -30.23 -20.29
C ASP A 1089 -9.88 -29.12 -20.72
N GLU A 1090 -11.14 -29.46 -21.02
CA GLU A 1090 -12.10 -28.54 -21.68
C GLU A 1090 -11.61 -28.06 -23.06
N SER A 1091 -11.36 -29.04 -23.95
CA SER A 1091 -10.79 -28.81 -25.29
C SER A 1091 -11.65 -27.92 -26.19
N ASP A 1092 -12.96 -27.91 -26.00
CA ASP A 1092 -13.90 -27.05 -26.72
C ASP A 1092 -13.68 -25.57 -26.43
N GLU A 1093 -13.45 -25.22 -25.15
CA GLU A 1093 -13.10 -23.86 -24.75
C GLU A 1093 -11.65 -23.53 -25.09
N ILE A 1094 -10.69 -24.42 -24.80
CA ILE A 1094 -9.26 -24.17 -25.07
C ILE A 1094 -8.99 -23.90 -26.55
N LEU A 1095 -9.66 -24.64 -27.45
CA LEU A 1095 -9.48 -24.49 -28.90
C LEU A 1095 -10.40 -23.42 -29.50
N HIS A 1096 -11.20 -22.74 -28.68
CA HIS A 1096 -12.07 -21.67 -29.14
C HIS A 1096 -11.26 -20.50 -29.70
N VAL A 1097 -11.75 -19.88 -30.77
CA VAL A 1097 -11.10 -18.75 -31.48
C VAL A 1097 -10.81 -17.55 -30.57
N LYS A 1098 -11.52 -17.43 -29.44
CA LYS A 1098 -11.29 -16.40 -28.40
C LYS A 1098 -9.88 -16.44 -27.84
N TYR A 1099 -9.29 -17.63 -27.70
CA TYR A 1099 -7.93 -17.81 -27.20
C TYR A 1099 -6.87 -17.77 -28.31
N GLN A 1100 -7.26 -17.49 -29.57
CA GLN A 1100 -6.35 -17.23 -30.69
C GLN A 1100 -6.06 -15.73 -30.90
N LEU A 1101 -6.62 -14.84 -30.07
CA LEU A 1101 -6.48 -13.40 -30.23
C LEU A 1101 -5.03 -12.93 -29.96
N VAL A 1102 -4.57 -12.01 -30.80
CA VAL A 1102 -3.26 -11.34 -30.69
C VAL A 1102 -3.23 -10.54 -29.38
N TYR A 1103 -2.49 -11.04 -28.40
CA TYR A 1103 -2.27 -10.33 -27.13
C TYR A 1103 -1.48 -9.05 -27.40
N THR A 1104 -2.12 -7.89 -27.20
CA THR A 1104 -1.47 -6.59 -27.32
C THR A 1104 -0.35 -6.46 -26.27
N VAL A 1105 0.73 -5.77 -26.63
CA VAL A 1105 1.84 -5.47 -25.72
C VAL A 1105 1.76 -4.00 -25.34
N GLY A 1106 1.76 -3.71 -24.04
CA GLY A 1106 1.78 -2.33 -23.52
C GLY A 1106 0.61 -2.03 -22.57
N SER A 1107 0.56 -0.79 -22.11
CA SER A 1107 -0.55 -0.28 -21.29
C SER A 1107 -1.85 -0.23 -22.09
N GLN A 1108 -2.98 -0.50 -21.44
CA GLN A 1108 -4.31 -0.36 -22.02
C GLN A 1108 -4.48 1.06 -22.63
N GLN A 1109 -4.78 1.12 -23.91
CA GLN A 1109 -5.09 2.37 -24.62
C GLN A 1109 -6.61 2.49 -24.83
N ASN A 1110 -7.11 3.72 -24.95
CA ASN A 1110 -8.49 3.94 -25.34
C ASN A 1110 -8.71 3.46 -26.77
N VAL A 1111 -9.82 2.77 -27.02
CA VAL A 1111 -10.19 2.29 -28.36
C VAL A 1111 -10.48 3.50 -29.26
N ASP A 1112 -9.95 3.51 -30.49
CA ASP A 1112 -10.20 4.57 -31.48
C ASP A 1112 -11.70 4.82 -31.67
N GLY A 1113 -12.14 6.08 -31.54
CA GLY A 1113 -13.53 6.50 -31.61
C GLY A 1113 -14.32 6.39 -30.30
N GLY A 1114 -13.73 5.84 -29.22
CA GLY A 1114 -14.25 5.91 -27.84
C GLY A 1114 -15.78 5.76 -27.74
N ALA A 1115 -16.44 6.79 -27.19
CA ALA A 1115 -17.89 6.78 -27.00
C ALA A 1115 -18.72 6.83 -28.28
N GLU A 1116 -18.16 7.35 -29.36
CA GLU A 1116 -18.86 7.45 -30.65
C GLU A 1116 -19.13 6.07 -31.25
N ARG A 1117 -18.33 5.05 -30.94
CA ARG A 1117 -18.59 3.67 -31.43
C ARG A 1117 -19.93 3.12 -30.98
N TRP A 1118 -20.36 3.38 -29.75
CA TRP A 1118 -21.68 2.91 -29.28
C TRP A 1118 -22.79 3.93 -29.56
N ASN A 1119 -22.51 5.23 -29.47
CA ASN A 1119 -23.50 6.27 -29.75
C ASN A 1119 -23.97 6.23 -31.22
N ILE A 1120 -23.04 6.10 -32.18
CA ILE A 1120 -23.35 6.06 -33.60
C ILE A 1120 -24.13 4.79 -33.96
N ILE A 1121 -23.71 3.62 -33.47
CA ILE A 1121 -24.45 2.36 -33.72
C ILE A 1121 -25.88 2.45 -33.20
N GLN A 1122 -26.07 2.97 -31.98
CA GLN A 1122 -27.42 3.16 -31.43
C GLN A 1122 -28.25 4.14 -32.26
N THR A 1123 -27.63 5.21 -32.77
CA THR A 1123 -28.28 6.21 -33.62
C THR A 1123 -28.68 5.60 -34.96
N VAL A 1124 -27.80 4.84 -35.60
CA VAL A 1124 -28.07 4.13 -36.86
C VAL A 1124 -29.19 3.11 -36.67
N LEU A 1125 -29.15 2.29 -35.61
CA LEU A 1125 -30.23 1.35 -35.31
C LEU A 1125 -31.56 2.06 -35.06
N TYR A 1126 -31.54 3.18 -34.34
CA TYR A 1126 -32.74 4.00 -34.14
C TYR A 1126 -33.31 4.53 -35.47
N LEU A 1127 -32.45 5.03 -36.36
CA LEU A 1127 -32.84 5.50 -37.69
C LEU A 1127 -33.36 4.37 -38.58
N VAL A 1128 -32.72 3.21 -38.56
CA VAL A 1128 -33.22 2.01 -39.26
C VAL A 1128 -34.60 1.63 -38.74
N LYS A 1129 -34.81 1.60 -37.42
CA LYS A 1129 -36.13 1.34 -36.82
C LYS A 1129 -37.19 2.37 -37.24
N LYS A 1130 -36.82 3.65 -37.34
CA LYS A 1130 -37.70 4.74 -37.78
C LYS A 1130 -38.13 4.58 -39.24
N HIS A 1131 -37.19 4.21 -40.12
CA HIS A 1131 -37.41 4.13 -41.57
C HIS A 1131 -37.83 2.74 -42.08
N ALA A 1132 -37.73 1.71 -41.25
CA ALA A 1132 -38.12 0.34 -41.64
C ALA A 1132 -39.59 0.25 -42.11
N LEU A 1133 -40.51 0.98 -41.47
CA LEU A 1133 -41.93 1.00 -41.84
C LEU A 1133 -42.21 1.79 -43.14
N SER A 1134 -41.47 2.86 -43.42
CA SER A 1134 -41.64 3.63 -44.66
C SER A 1134 -41.11 2.82 -45.84
N ILE A 1135 -39.95 2.18 -45.69
CA ILE A 1135 -39.35 1.35 -46.73
C ILE A 1135 -40.20 0.11 -47.03
N SER A 1136 -40.77 -0.55 -46.02
CA SER A 1136 -41.68 -1.68 -46.24
C SER A 1136 -42.96 -1.30 -46.97
N LYS A 1137 -43.39 -0.03 -46.91
CA LYS A 1137 -44.56 0.48 -47.66
C LYS A 1137 -44.20 0.88 -49.10
N CYS A 1138 -42.98 1.35 -49.33
CA CYS A 1138 -42.51 1.74 -50.65
C CYS A 1138 -42.11 0.54 -51.53
N VAL A 1139 -41.59 -0.53 -50.92
CA VAL A 1139 -41.11 -1.74 -51.64
C VAL A 1139 -41.60 -2.99 -50.91
N SER A 1140 -42.91 -3.22 -50.89
CA SER A 1140 -43.55 -4.26 -50.08
C SER A 1140 -43.23 -5.70 -50.50
N GLU A 1141 -42.81 -5.91 -51.75
CA GLU A 1141 -42.51 -7.25 -52.28
C GLU A 1141 -41.08 -7.73 -51.94
N GLU A 1142 -40.16 -6.81 -51.59
CA GLU A 1142 -38.74 -7.13 -51.38
C GLU A 1142 -38.27 -6.95 -49.92
N VAL A 1143 -39.20 -6.60 -49.02
CA VAL A 1143 -38.92 -6.26 -47.62
C VAL A 1143 -39.92 -6.98 -46.71
N CYS A 1144 -39.42 -7.83 -45.82
CA CYS A 1144 -40.23 -8.42 -44.77
C CYS A 1144 -40.15 -7.52 -43.52
N TYR A 1145 -41.27 -6.92 -43.16
CA TYR A 1145 -41.40 -6.11 -41.95
C TYR A 1145 -42.51 -6.67 -41.06
N LYS A 1146 -42.18 -7.01 -39.82
CA LYS A 1146 -43.13 -7.38 -38.78
C LYS A 1146 -43.13 -6.34 -37.69
N SER A 1147 -44.28 -5.73 -37.45
CA SER A 1147 -44.43 -4.73 -36.39
C SER A 1147 -44.12 -5.34 -35.01
N PRO A 1148 -43.28 -4.69 -34.19
CA PRO A 1148 -42.90 -5.22 -32.90
C PRO A 1148 -44.07 -5.18 -31.90
N PRO A 1149 -44.18 -6.14 -30.97
CA PRO A 1149 -45.26 -6.20 -29.98
C PRO A 1149 -45.21 -5.07 -28.94
N ARG A 1150 -44.07 -4.38 -28.80
CA ARG A 1150 -43.87 -3.23 -27.90
C ARG A 1150 -43.14 -2.12 -28.64
N LYS A 1151 -43.50 -0.85 -28.35
CA LYS A 1151 -42.85 0.34 -28.95
C LYS A 1151 -41.34 0.38 -28.70
N SER A 1152 -40.85 -0.21 -27.61
CA SER A 1152 -39.41 -0.28 -27.28
C SER A 1152 -38.64 -1.39 -28.01
N ALA A 1153 -39.31 -2.42 -28.55
CA ALA A 1153 -38.64 -3.52 -29.25
C ALA A 1153 -38.23 -3.11 -30.68
N PHE A 1154 -37.15 -3.72 -31.19
CA PHE A 1154 -36.72 -3.53 -32.58
C PHE A 1154 -37.63 -4.36 -33.51
N PRO A 1155 -38.07 -3.82 -34.66
CA PRO A 1155 -38.93 -4.57 -35.60
C PRO A 1155 -38.17 -5.74 -36.23
N GLU A 1156 -38.89 -6.82 -36.55
CA GLU A 1156 -38.31 -7.87 -37.40
C GLU A 1156 -38.29 -7.33 -38.83
N PHE A 1157 -37.10 -6.95 -39.31
CA PHE A 1157 -36.90 -6.27 -40.58
C PHE A 1157 -35.83 -7.02 -41.38
N ARG A 1158 -36.24 -7.60 -42.51
CA ARG A 1158 -35.36 -8.37 -43.40
C ARG A 1158 -35.49 -7.87 -44.83
N LEU A 1159 -34.35 -7.53 -45.43
CA LEU A 1159 -34.22 -7.14 -46.82
C LEU A 1159 -33.95 -8.39 -47.68
N GLN A 1160 -34.73 -8.59 -48.74
CA GLN A 1160 -34.62 -9.78 -49.60
C GLN A 1160 -33.78 -9.54 -50.87
N SER A 1161 -33.61 -8.27 -51.25
CA SER A 1161 -32.81 -7.82 -52.40
C SER A 1161 -31.86 -6.69 -52.00
N HIS A 1162 -30.91 -6.36 -52.88
CA HIS A 1162 -29.90 -5.32 -52.61
C HIS A 1162 -30.45 -3.89 -52.79
N GLN A 1163 -31.49 -3.69 -53.60
CA GLN A 1163 -32.03 -2.37 -53.93
C GLN A 1163 -32.62 -1.61 -52.71
N PRO A 1164 -33.42 -2.24 -51.83
CA PRO A 1164 -33.92 -1.61 -50.61
C PRO A 1164 -32.82 -1.34 -49.57
N PHE A 1165 -31.70 -2.08 -49.61
CA PHE A 1165 -30.55 -1.84 -48.74
C PHE A 1165 -29.86 -0.52 -49.10
N LEU A 1166 -29.61 -0.26 -50.39
CA LEU A 1166 -29.04 1.01 -50.84
C LEU A 1166 -29.94 2.20 -50.48
N LEU A 1167 -31.27 2.04 -50.67
CA LEU A 1167 -32.25 3.05 -50.29
C LEU A 1167 -32.28 3.31 -48.78
N LEU A 1168 -32.17 2.26 -47.96
CA LEU A 1168 -32.07 2.37 -46.50
C LEU A 1168 -30.79 3.12 -46.09
N CYS A 1169 -29.64 2.75 -46.64
CA CYS A 1169 -28.37 3.41 -46.34
C CYS A 1169 -28.41 4.90 -46.72
N GLU A 1170 -29.00 5.24 -47.87
CA GLU A 1170 -29.15 6.63 -48.30
C GLU A 1170 -30.08 7.44 -47.38
N ILE A 1171 -31.23 6.88 -46.97
CA ILE A 1171 -32.17 7.55 -46.06
C ILE A 1171 -31.56 7.72 -44.67
N VAL A 1172 -30.86 6.71 -44.15
CA VAL A 1172 -30.21 6.75 -42.83
C VAL A 1172 -29.06 7.76 -42.83
N ALA A 1173 -28.20 7.75 -43.85
CA ALA A 1173 -27.10 8.71 -43.96
C ALA A 1173 -27.62 10.15 -44.08
N ASN A 1174 -28.68 10.38 -44.87
CA ASN A 1174 -29.29 11.70 -45.01
C ASN A 1174 -29.97 12.18 -43.71
N ASP A 1175 -30.72 11.34 -43.00
CA ASP A 1175 -31.37 11.72 -41.74
C ASP A 1175 -30.32 11.99 -40.64
N TRP A 1176 -29.24 11.21 -40.61
CA TRP A 1176 -28.10 11.48 -39.72
C TRP A 1176 -27.41 12.82 -40.03
N LEU A 1177 -27.14 13.10 -41.31
CA LEU A 1177 -26.55 14.38 -41.74
C LEU A 1177 -27.47 15.58 -41.47
N ASN A 1178 -28.79 15.38 -41.50
CA ASN A 1178 -29.76 16.43 -41.23
C ASN A 1178 -29.88 16.79 -39.75
N GLN A 1179 -29.49 15.89 -38.85
CA GLN A 1179 -29.37 16.18 -37.42
C GLN A 1179 -28.10 16.99 -37.09
N LYS A 1180 -27.19 17.18 -38.06
CA LYS A 1180 -25.92 17.91 -37.91
C LYS A 1180 -25.94 19.22 -38.70
N SER A 1181 -25.26 20.23 -38.16
CA SER A 1181 -25.19 21.59 -38.72
C SER A 1181 -24.09 21.74 -39.79
N TYR A 1182 -24.14 20.93 -40.86
CA TYR A 1182 -23.23 21.06 -42.01
C TYR A 1182 -23.83 21.92 -43.13
N ARG A 1183 -22.99 22.64 -43.90
CA ARG A 1183 -23.44 23.39 -45.07
C ARG A 1183 -23.94 22.45 -46.16
N HIS A 1184 -24.82 22.94 -47.04
CA HIS A 1184 -25.43 22.11 -48.08
C HIS A 1184 -24.41 21.50 -49.06
N GLU A 1185 -23.31 22.20 -49.35
CA GLU A 1185 -22.22 21.68 -50.20
C GLU A 1185 -21.42 20.59 -49.48
N ASP A 1186 -21.13 20.78 -48.18
CA ASP A 1186 -20.40 19.82 -47.34
C ASP A 1186 -21.21 18.53 -47.13
N LYS A 1187 -22.53 18.64 -46.94
CA LYS A 1187 -23.43 17.48 -46.82
C LYS A 1187 -23.36 16.56 -48.04
N LYS A 1188 -23.23 17.10 -49.26
CA LYS A 1188 -23.10 16.30 -50.48
C LYS A 1188 -21.77 15.53 -50.51
N ILE A 1189 -20.69 16.19 -50.10
CA ILE A 1189 -19.35 15.57 -50.02
C ILE A 1189 -19.36 14.44 -48.99
N ILE A 1190 -19.89 14.68 -47.79
CA ILE A 1190 -19.95 13.67 -46.73
C ILE A 1190 -20.85 12.50 -47.13
N LEU A 1191 -22.02 12.76 -47.71
CA LEU A 1191 -22.93 11.70 -48.20
C LEU A 1191 -22.25 10.83 -49.26
N SER A 1192 -21.53 11.47 -50.20
CA SER A 1192 -20.77 10.74 -51.22
C SER A 1192 -19.63 9.91 -50.61
N PHE A 1193 -18.97 10.40 -49.55
CA PHE A 1193 -17.92 9.65 -48.88
C PHE A 1193 -18.46 8.44 -48.10
N ILE A 1194 -19.59 8.60 -47.40
CA ILE A 1194 -20.21 7.53 -46.62
C ILE A 1194 -20.73 6.40 -47.52
N LEU A 1195 -21.38 6.73 -48.64
CA LEU A 1195 -22.04 5.73 -49.49
C LEU A 1195 -21.15 5.18 -50.61
N ALA A 1196 -20.10 5.89 -51.03
CA ALA A 1196 -19.21 5.41 -52.10
C ALA A 1196 -18.09 4.51 -51.55
N THR A 1197 -17.90 3.35 -52.16
CA THR A 1197 -16.83 2.40 -51.80
C THR A 1197 -15.42 2.89 -52.19
N ASN A 1198 -15.30 3.75 -53.21
CA ASN A 1198 -14.01 4.15 -53.80
C ASN A 1198 -13.49 5.55 -53.38
N SER A 1199 -14.07 6.19 -52.36
CA SER A 1199 -13.66 7.53 -51.91
C SER A 1199 -12.47 7.46 -50.92
N SER A 1200 -11.42 8.28 -51.13
CA SER A 1200 -10.24 8.37 -50.25
C SER A 1200 -10.42 9.40 -49.14
N ILE A 1201 -9.79 9.16 -47.98
CA ILE A 1201 -9.83 10.03 -46.78
C ILE A 1201 -9.16 11.38 -47.03
N GLU A 1202 -8.21 11.45 -47.96
CA GLU A 1202 -7.44 12.66 -48.31
C GLU A 1202 -8.31 13.84 -48.73
N GLN A 1203 -9.52 13.58 -49.24
CA GLN A 1203 -10.47 14.63 -49.64
C GLN A 1203 -11.18 15.29 -48.44
N LEU A 1204 -11.15 14.68 -47.25
CA LEU A 1204 -11.81 15.14 -46.03
C LEU A 1204 -10.84 15.76 -45.00
N ASP A 1205 -9.58 15.29 -44.96
CA ASP A 1205 -8.57 15.66 -43.95
C ASP A 1205 -8.28 17.17 -43.87
N ASN A 1206 -8.51 17.92 -44.94
CA ASN A 1206 -8.28 19.37 -44.98
C ASN A 1206 -9.53 20.22 -44.67
N LYS A 1207 -10.72 19.62 -44.56
CA LYS A 1207 -12.01 20.34 -44.41
C LYS A 1207 -12.76 20.06 -43.12
N PHE A 1208 -12.55 18.91 -42.50
CA PHE A 1208 -13.28 18.47 -41.31
C PHE A 1208 -12.33 18.13 -40.16
N SER A 1209 -12.82 18.20 -38.92
CA SER A 1209 -12.01 17.84 -37.77
C SER A 1209 -11.72 16.34 -37.75
N GLN A 1210 -10.61 15.90 -37.14
CA GLN A 1210 -10.32 14.47 -36.95
C GLN A 1210 -11.46 13.74 -36.24
N HIS A 1211 -12.16 14.43 -35.33
CA HIS A 1211 -13.32 13.88 -34.64
C HIS A 1211 -14.48 13.61 -35.60
N ASP A 1212 -14.81 14.54 -36.49
CA ASP A 1212 -15.89 14.37 -37.47
C ASP A 1212 -15.54 13.29 -38.50
N ILE A 1213 -14.27 13.22 -38.92
CA ILE A 1213 -13.76 12.19 -39.83
C ILE A 1213 -13.90 10.80 -39.19
N GLN A 1214 -13.60 10.66 -37.90
CA GLN A 1214 -13.85 9.40 -37.17
C GLN A 1214 -15.34 9.02 -37.18
N GLN A 1215 -16.26 9.99 -36.98
CA GLN A 1215 -17.70 9.70 -37.08
C GLN A 1215 -18.10 9.24 -38.48
N PHE A 1216 -17.57 9.88 -39.53
CA PHE A 1216 -17.83 9.49 -40.92
C PHE A 1216 -17.32 8.08 -41.23
N LEU A 1217 -16.13 7.73 -40.74
CA LEU A 1217 -15.55 6.40 -40.93
C LEU A 1217 -16.36 5.31 -40.21
N ILE A 1218 -16.85 5.59 -39.00
CA ILE A 1218 -17.69 4.63 -38.26
C ILE A 1218 -19.00 4.40 -39.03
N ILE A 1219 -19.65 5.45 -39.53
CA ILE A 1219 -20.91 5.32 -40.28
C ILE A 1219 -20.68 4.60 -41.61
N ARG A 1220 -19.60 4.93 -42.33
CA ARG A 1220 -19.20 4.23 -43.56
C ARG A 1220 -18.88 2.75 -43.33
N GLY A 1221 -18.42 2.37 -42.14
CA GLY A 1221 -18.21 0.96 -41.80
C GLY A 1221 -19.49 0.21 -41.44
N LEU A 1222 -20.57 0.92 -41.10
CA LEU A 1222 -21.85 0.36 -40.68
C LEU A 1222 -22.88 0.26 -41.81
N LEU A 1223 -22.84 1.20 -42.76
CA LEU A 1223 -23.69 1.27 -43.95
C LEU A 1223 -22.97 0.66 -45.15
#